data_AF-A0A8H8ME99-F1
#
_entry.id   AF-A0A8H8ME99-F1
#
_cell.length_a   1.000
_cell.length_b   1.000
_cell.length_c   1.000
_cell.angle_alpha   90.00
_cell.angle_beta   90.00
_cell.angle_gamma   90.00
#
_symmetry.space_group_name_H-M   'P 1'
#
loop_
_entity.id
_entity.type
_entity.pdbx_description
1 polymer ?
#
loop_
_entity_poly.entity_id
_entity_poly.type
_entity_poly.pdbx_seq_one_letter_code
_entity_poly.pdbx_strand_id
1 'polypeptide(L)'
;MDAPKQGVLHLKTNKEKENIIPPSGLPRLSKKAGGQPVAPVRKVSGSQPTLGAAALRTQVDTLRAENAKLRKDHQRELVKIQEKSSQSDVRVQELIREKLARESEYAELEREQRVASQREAALRTSLERAEAALKQLTERSGKLNGTERKLEDLERIHAAEKRKLTLEIASLQSQLEVARTTLISYTSRLRERDNSRRFSQDLETRLQDQDARIVELEDQAQVYERRVQVYDDRVRAYKERVRIAEERAREAELEAEAAIGERSNPLFEGAEELEYTKELVEKFALAYGALHGQLMEKEREIREARRALKGKAKMVDYLEEDLRMAREETAELKEEVQARRMGQWDEGMEGLGRQWDVDQLLALVHEQQAEIRRLESVAGPSTLRLSPPRPFSDPRTAALELEISELRDECAALRDEQESMEQDLVDAAMDAEEHARQTAEFSRLQAEYTSLQAELERVRSQLSQPSPESQLALSRLEEEHKRLASEYDAYKTKMETIALSLAEHEARAVLLNGSQAREQALRQQIGEMRVQIGKLEAALNQERAVVKNAQAKVAELQAAEEGMRGDMDEMMEALDRVDRYEEAYETLVGEVVQLGLGDDQLDRLQNMTEKILATSNAKQKLRYVDEVKAEMERVAQKLARAEWERDQTRRENANLKRELGNFSTMGFGRSVSTPPVPMPALRGMGDPASGMHAEMRALGLGMPPRRPASASSQQQRKISRALSFAIEAEGVVPSLVEEES
;
A
#
# COMPACT_ATOMS: atom_id res chain seq x y z
N MET A 1 3.53 -43.43 -16.61
CA MET A 1 4.00 -42.87 -17.90
C MET A 1 5.34 -43.50 -18.17
N ASP A 2 5.32 -44.63 -18.89
CA ASP A 2 6.48 -45.48 -19.14
C ASP A 2 7.48 -44.80 -20.08
N ALA A 3 8.73 -44.70 -19.65
CA ALA A 3 9.83 -44.20 -20.48
C ALA A 3 10.49 -45.35 -21.27
N PRO A 4 10.91 -45.13 -22.53
CA PRO A 4 11.46 -46.18 -23.36
C PRO A 4 12.92 -46.48 -23.00
N LYS A 5 13.23 -47.79 -22.96
CA LYS A 5 14.57 -48.35 -22.74
C LYS A 5 15.50 -47.92 -23.87
N GLN A 6 16.61 -47.26 -23.51
CA GLN A 6 17.70 -46.95 -24.43
C GLN A 6 18.37 -48.25 -24.89
N GLY A 7 18.38 -48.45 -26.22
CA GLY A 7 19.10 -49.53 -26.87
C GLY A 7 20.60 -49.29 -26.84
N VAL A 8 21.33 -50.21 -26.21
CA VAL A 8 22.79 -50.30 -26.25
C VAL A 8 23.19 -50.82 -27.63
N LEU A 9 23.68 -49.94 -28.50
CA LEU A 9 24.36 -50.35 -29.74
C LEU A 9 25.78 -50.81 -29.39
N HIS A 10 25.97 -52.13 -29.32
CA HIS A 10 27.29 -52.75 -29.33
C HIS A 10 27.94 -52.59 -30.70
N LEU A 11 28.86 -51.63 -30.82
CA LEU A 11 29.84 -51.59 -31.90
C LEU A 11 30.82 -52.76 -31.71
N LYS A 12 30.68 -53.78 -32.56
CA LYS A 12 31.69 -54.83 -32.74
C LYS A 12 32.94 -54.20 -33.31
N THR A 13 33.97 -54.04 -32.49
CA THR A 13 35.34 -53.76 -32.94
C THR A 13 35.90 -55.00 -33.62
N ASN A 14 36.01 -54.97 -34.95
CA ASN A 14 36.79 -55.95 -35.70
C ASN A 14 38.28 -55.78 -35.32
N LYS A 15 38.79 -56.70 -34.50
CA LYS A 15 40.23 -56.91 -34.34
C LYS A 15 40.71 -57.79 -35.49
N GLU A 16 41.03 -57.17 -36.62
CA GLU A 16 41.87 -57.80 -37.63
C GLU A 16 43.31 -57.76 -37.13
N LYS A 17 43.82 -58.94 -36.74
CA LYS A 17 45.24 -59.17 -36.50
C LYS A 17 45.91 -59.38 -37.86
N GLU A 18 46.44 -58.34 -38.45
CA GLU A 18 47.41 -58.48 -39.54
C GLU A 18 48.78 -58.85 -38.95
N ASN A 19 49.07 -60.15 -38.94
CA ASN A 19 50.40 -60.70 -38.78
C ASN A 19 51.18 -60.45 -40.09
N ILE A 20 51.92 -59.35 -40.18
CA ILE A 20 52.90 -59.15 -41.24
C ILE A 20 54.26 -59.65 -40.74
N ILE A 21 54.57 -60.88 -41.15
CA ILE A 21 55.91 -61.50 -41.05
C ILE A 21 56.72 -61.01 -42.26
N PRO A 22 57.94 -60.46 -42.10
CA PRO A 22 58.79 -60.12 -43.24
C PRO A 22 59.40 -61.39 -43.87
N PRO A 23 59.46 -61.52 -45.21
CA PRO A 23 60.12 -62.64 -45.86
C PRO A 23 61.64 -62.40 -45.95
N SER A 24 62.39 -62.88 -44.96
CA SER A 24 63.84 -63.08 -45.11
C SER A 24 64.11 -64.40 -45.85
N GLY A 25 64.15 -64.35 -47.19
CA GLY A 25 64.39 -65.50 -48.06
C GLY A 25 65.52 -65.26 -49.06
N LEU A 26 66.76 -65.18 -48.55
CA LEU A 26 67.99 -65.25 -49.36
C LEU A 26 68.10 -66.63 -50.04
N PRO A 27 68.32 -66.73 -51.36
CA PRO A 27 68.87 -67.95 -51.94
C PRO A 27 70.37 -68.02 -51.66
N ARG A 28 70.76 -68.91 -50.75
CA ARG A 28 72.13 -69.43 -50.63
C ARG A 28 72.44 -70.27 -51.87
N LEU A 29 73.17 -69.72 -52.83
CA LEU A 29 73.93 -70.53 -53.80
C LEU A 29 75.34 -70.77 -53.25
N SER A 30 75.47 -71.91 -52.58
CA SER A 30 76.75 -72.48 -52.17
C SER A 30 77.50 -73.06 -53.38
N LYS A 31 78.75 -72.60 -53.53
CA LYS A 31 79.96 -73.39 -53.85
C LYS A 31 79.77 -74.78 -54.49
N LYS A 32 80.58 -75.02 -55.55
CA LYS A 32 81.66 -76.04 -55.62
C LYS A 32 81.58 -76.95 -56.86
N ALA A 33 82.77 -77.24 -57.37
CA ALA A 33 83.16 -78.17 -58.45
C ALA A 33 82.83 -77.68 -59.87
N GLY A 34 83.78 -77.46 -60.77
CA GLY A 34 85.05 -78.16 -60.98
C GLY A 34 84.86 -79.11 -62.17
N GLY A 35 85.53 -78.81 -63.29
CA GLY A 35 85.57 -79.74 -64.44
C GLY A 35 85.78 -79.08 -65.79
N GLN A 36 87.03 -78.74 -66.13
CA GLN A 36 87.52 -78.95 -67.51
C GLN A 36 87.33 -80.45 -67.89
N PRO A 37 87.14 -80.80 -69.18
CA PRO A 37 88.29 -81.14 -70.02
C PRO A 37 88.18 -80.51 -71.43
N VAL A 38 89.23 -79.90 -71.97
CA VAL A 38 90.32 -80.56 -72.71
C VAL A 38 89.82 -81.30 -73.96
N ALA A 39 90.21 -80.72 -75.10
CA ALA A 39 90.13 -81.28 -76.45
C ALA A 39 90.63 -82.74 -76.56
N PRO A 40 90.24 -83.45 -77.63
CA PRO A 40 91.14 -84.40 -78.27
C PRO A 40 91.45 -83.99 -79.71
N VAL A 41 92.72 -83.66 -79.88
CA VAL A 41 93.52 -83.63 -81.11
C VAL A 41 93.70 -85.08 -81.63
N ARG A 42 93.93 -85.21 -82.96
CA ARG A 42 94.32 -86.40 -83.77
C ARG A 42 93.18 -87.38 -84.11
N LYS A 43 93.02 -87.83 -85.36
CA LYS A 43 94.05 -88.43 -86.23
C LYS A 43 93.82 -88.11 -87.71
N VAL A 44 94.90 -87.67 -88.37
CA VAL A 44 95.11 -87.71 -89.82
C VAL A 44 95.71 -89.08 -90.16
N SER A 45 95.07 -89.79 -91.07
CA SER A 45 95.57 -90.94 -91.84
C SER A 45 94.89 -90.75 -93.19
N GLY A 46 95.55 -90.49 -94.30
CA GLY A 46 96.84 -90.95 -94.76
C GLY A 46 96.58 -91.43 -96.18
N SER A 47 96.99 -90.65 -97.19
CA SER A 47 97.38 -91.14 -98.52
C SER A 47 97.67 -89.93 -99.42
N GLN A 48 98.86 -89.95 -100.01
CA GLN A 48 99.28 -89.01 -101.03
C GLN A 48 98.40 -89.14 -102.28
N PRO A 49 98.24 -88.03 -103.03
CA PRO A 49 98.92 -87.98 -104.31
C PRO A 49 99.71 -86.68 -104.46
N THR A 50 100.86 -86.78 -105.09
CA THR A 50 101.72 -85.66 -105.52
C THR A 50 100.91 -84.59 -106.25
N LEU A 51 100.52 -83.54 -105.54
CA LEU A 51 99.76 -82.41 -106.04
C LEU A 51 100.74 -81.27 -106.40
N GLY A 52 100.88 -81.02 -107.71
CA GLY A 52 101.75 -79.98 -108.25
C GLY A 52 101.41 -78.58 -107.72
N ALA A 53 102.35 -77.65 -107.86
CA ALA A 53 102.33 -76.28 -107.30
C ALA A 53 101.04 -75.44 -107.49
N ALA A 54 100.10 -75.87 -108.33
CA ALA A 54 98.75 -75.29 -108.45
C ALA A 54 97.82 -75.62 -107.26
N ALA A 55 97.91 -76.82 -106.69
CA ALA A 55 97.03 -77.26 -105.60
C ALA A 55 97.42 -76.67 -104.22
N LEU A 56 98.70 -76.38 -104.01
CA LEU A 56 99.15 -75.65 -102.82
C LEU A 56 98.73 -74.18 -102.88
N ARG A 57 98.63 -73.58 -104.08
CA ARG A 57 98.08 -72.22 -104.23
C ARG A 57 96.59 -72.21 -103.93
N THR A 58 95.82 -73.15 -104.45
CA THR A 58 94.39 -73.26 -104.10
C THR A 58 94.18 -73.52 -102.62
N GLN A 59 95.03 -74.33 -101.97
CA GLN A 59 94.96 -74.57 -100.52
C GLN A 59 95.35 -73.32 -99.69
N VAL A 60 96.34 -72.55 -100.12
CA VAL A 60 96.71 -71.28 -99.47
C VAL A 60 95.59 -70.24 -99.68
N ASP A 61 94.97 -70.20 -100.85
CA ASP A 61 93.87 -69.28 -101.13
C ASP A 61 92.58 -69.68 -100.40
N THR A 62 92.30 -70.99 -100.23
CA THR A 62 91.20 -71.45 -99.36
C THR A 62 91.49 -71.11 -97.89
N LEU A 63 92.71 -71.31 -97.40
CA LEU A 63 93.08 -70.93 -96.02
C LEU A 63 93.06 -69.42 -95.80
N ARG A 64 93.38 -68.60 -96.82
CA ARG A 64 93.24 -67.14 -96.77
C ARG A 64 91.77 -66.71 -96.80
N ALA A 65 90.95 -67.34 -97.62
CA ALA A 65 89.51 -67.10 -97.66
C ALA A 65 88.84 -67.51 -96.34
N GLU A 66 89.23 -68.64 -95.76
CA GLU A 66 88.79 -69.10 -94.44
C GLU A 66 89.26 -68.17 -93.32
N ASN A 67 90.53 -67.73 -93.32
CA ASN A 67 91.00 -66.74 -92.35
C ASN A 67 90.26 -65.40 -92.49
N ALA A 68 89.98 -64.96 -93.71
CA ALA A 68 89.20 -63.75 -93.96
C ALA A 68 87.75 -63.91 -93.47
N LYS A 69 87.15 -65.10 -93.65
CA LYS A 69 85.83 -65.44 -93.13
C LYS A 69 85.83 -65.47 -91.60
N LEU A 70 86.79 -66.15 -90.97
CA LEU A 70 86.94 -66.22 -89.52
C LEU A 70 87.16 -64.84 -88.89
N ARG A 71 87.93 -63.96 -89.53
CA ARG A 71 88.08 -62.56 -89.06
C ARG A 71 86.77 -61.79 -89.16
N LYS A 72 86.03 -61.93 -90.26
CA LYS A 72 84.71 -61.31 -90.42
C LYS A 72 83.70 -61.86 -89.43
N ASP A 73 83.67 -63.16 -89.20
CA ASP A 73 82.77 -63.83 -88.25
C ASP A 73 83.13 -63.45 -86.81
N HIS A 74 84.41 -63.45 -86.45
CA HIS A 74 84.88 -62.95 -85.15
C HIS A 74 84.54 -61.47 -84.94
N GLN A 75 84.67 -60.63 -85.97
CA GLN A 75 84.31 -59.22 -85.86
C GLN A 75 82.80 -59.00 -85.74
N ARG A 76 81.98 -59.81 -86.43
CA ARG A 76 80.52 -59.84 -86.24
C ARG A 76 80.15 -60.33 -84.83
N GLU A 77 80.85 -61.32 -84.30
CA GLU A 77 80.66 -61.80 -82.94
C GLU A 77 81.03 -60.72 -81.91
N LEU A 78 82.14 -60.01 -82.10
CA LEU A 78 82.52 -58.88 -81.24
C LEU A 78 81.48 -57.77 -81.26
N VAL A 79 80.97 -57.39 -82.44
CA VAL A 79 79.89 -56.39 -82.55
C VAL A 79 78.62 -56.91 -81.86
N LYS A 80 78.25 -58.18 -82.05
CA LYS A 80 77.08 -58.78 -81.41
C LYS A 80 77.22 -58.86 -79.88
N ILE A 81 78.43 -59.14 -79.38
CA ILE A 81 78.74 -59.13 -77.94
C ILE A 81 78.69 -57.70 -77.41
N GLN A 82 79.22 -56.73 -78.14
CA GLN A 82 79.19 -55.32 -77.78
C GLN A 82 77.76 -54.76 -77.76
N GLU A 83 76.95 -55.08 -78.76
CA GLU A 83 75.52 -54.73 -78.80
C GLU A 83 74.77 -55.34 -77.62
N LYS A 84 74.97 -56.65 -77.35
CA LYS A 84 74.38 -57.30 -76.18
C LYS A 84 74.84 -56.69 -74.86
N SER A 85 76.12 -56.34 -74.73
CA SER A 85 76.66 -55.63 -73.57
C SER A 85 75.98 -54.28 -73.40
N SER A 86 75.85 -53.50 -74.47
CA SER A 86 75.18 -52.19 -74.43
C SER A 86 73.69 -52.32 -74.09
N GLN A 87 73.00 -53.35 -74.59
CA GLN A 87 71.62 -53.64 -74.25
C GLN A 87 71.47 -54.05 -72.77
N SER A 88 72.40 -54.87 -72.25
CA SER A 88 72.40 -55.21 -70.82
C SER A 88 72.72 -54.00 -69.95
N ASP A 89 73.61 -53.10 -70.38
CA ASP A 89 73.94 -51.88 -69.64
C ASP A 89 72.75 -50.92 -69.58
N VAL A 90 72.03 -50.73 -70.69
CA VAL A 90 70.77 -49.96 -70.71
C VAL A 90 69.74 -50.60 -69.79
N ARG A 91 69.60 -51.93 -69.82
CA ARG A 91 68.65 -52.63 -68.95
C ARG A 91 68.99 -52.51 -67.47
N VAL A 92 70.28 -52.55 -67.12
CA VAL A 92 70.76 -52.32 -65.75
C VAL A 92 70.46 -50.89 -65.32
N GLN A 93 70.69 -49.90 -66.18
CA GLN A 93 70.36 -48.50 -65.89
C GLN A 93 68.85 -48.28 -65.70
N GLU A 94 68.01 -48.90 -66.52
CA GLU A 94 66.55 -48.89 -66.35
C GLU A 94 66.13 -49.48 -65.00
N LEU A 95 66.66 -50.65 -64.65
CA LEU A 95 66.36 -51.30 -63.37
C LEU A 95 66.85 -50.49 -62.16
N ILE A 96 67.98 -49.77 -62.28
CA ILE A 96 68.44 -48.86 -61.23
C ILE A 96 67.48 -47.67 -61.08
N ARG A 97 67.04 -47.06 -62.18
CA ARG A 97 66.05 -45.96 -62.13
C ARG A 97 64.72 -46.42 -61.54
N GLU A 98 64.24 -47.59 -61.94
CA GLU A 98 63.01 -48.19 -61.41
C GLU A 98 63.14 -48.52 -59.93
N LYS A 99 64.30 -49.03 -59.50
CA LYS A 99 64.58 -49.27 -58.08
C LYS A 99 64.55 -47.96 -57.27
N LEU A 100 65.23 -46.91 -57.75
CA LEU A 100 65.22 -45.61 -57.09
C LEU A 100 63.82 -44.99 -57.02
N ALA A 101 63.01 -45.14 -58.08
CA ALA A 101 61.62 -44.69 -58.09
C ALA A 101 60.78 -45.42 -57.04
N ARG A 102 60.92 -46.75 -56.91
CA ARG A 102 60.25 -47.53 -55.86
C ARG A 102 60.73 -47.16 -54.46
N GLU A 103 62.02 -46.89 -54.28
CA GLU A 103 62.56 -46.43 -53.00
C GLU A 103 62.01 -45.04 -52.62
N SER A 104 61.82 -44.13 -53.59
CA SER A 104 61.17 -42.84 -53.34
C SER A 104 59.68 -42.99 -53.00
N GLU A 105 58.94 -43.82 -53.73
CA GLU A 105 57.53 -44.11 -53.44
C GLU A 105 57.36 -44.73 -52.05
N TYR A 106 58.25 -45.66 -51.67
CA TYR A 106 58.25 -46.25 -50.33
C TYR A 106 58.52 -45.20 -49.24
N ALA A 107 59.48 -44.30 -49.47
CA ALA A 107 59.77 -43.21 -48.54
C ALA A 107 58.59 -42.23 -48.41
N GLU A 108 57.84 -41.98 -49.49
CA GLU A 108 56.62 -41.16 -49.46
C GLU A 108 55.49 -41.86 -48.68
N LEU A 109 55.25 -43.15 -48.93
CA LEU A 109 54.26 -43.93 -48.19
C LEU A 109 54.58 -44.01 -46.68
N GLU A 110 55.87 -44.13 -46.30
CA GLU A 110 56.27 -44.05 -44.90
C GLU A 110 55.99 -42.69 -44.28
N ARG A 111 56.23 -41.58 -45.01
CA ARG A 111 55.90 -40.23 -44.52
C ARG A 111 54.40 -40.07 -44.36
N GLU A 112 53.61 -40.52 -45.32
CA GLU A 112 52.14 -40.49 -45.24
C GLU A 112 51.63 -41.32 -44.07
N GLN A 113 52.19 -42.51 -43.83
CA GLN A 113 51.84 -43.34 -42.68
C GLN A 113 52.14 -42.64 -41.35
N ARG A 114 53.28 -41.94 -41.23
CA ARG A 114 53.62 -41.15 -40.04
C ARG A 114 52.63 -39.99 -39.84
N VAL A 115 52.29 -39.27 -40.90
CA VAL A 115 51.31 -38.17 -40.84
C VAL A 115 49.91 -38.71 -40.49
N ALA A 116 49.50 -39.85 -41.05
CA ALA A 116 48.23 -40.49 -40.71
C ALA A 116 48.19 -40.93 -39.24
N SER A 117 49.28 -41.51 -38.73
CA SER A 117 49.41 -41.89 -37.32
C SER A 117 49.36 -40.67 -36.38
N GLN A 118 50.00 -39.55 -36.75
CA GLN A 118 49.91 -38.29 -36.01
C GLN A 118 48.48 -37.74 -36.01
N ARG A 119 47.77 -37.77 -37.15
CA ARG A 119 46.35 -37.36 -37.24
C ARG A 119 45.47 -38.25 -36.37
N GLU A 120 45.69 -39.56 -36.37
CA GLU A 120 44.95 -40.50 -35.53
C GLU A 120 45.19 -40.23 -34.03
N ALA A 121 46.44 -39.99 -33.63
CA ALA A 121 46.78 -39.62 -32.26
C ALA A 121 46.10 -38.30 -31.84
N ALA A 122 46.13 -37.27 -32.70
CA ALA A 122 45.45 -36.01 -32.46
C ALA A 122 43.93 -36.21 -32.30
N LEU A 123 43.29 -37.00 -33.17
CA LEU A 123 41.87 -37.31 -33.06
C LEU A 123 41.54 -38.07 -31.77
N ARG A 124 42.37 -39.03 -31.35
CA ARG A 124 42.20 -39.73 -30.07
C ARG A 124 42.24 -38.78 -28.87
N THR A 125 43.23 -37.89 -28.82
CA THR A 125 43.29 -36.89 -27.73
C THR A 125 42.09 -35.92 -27.74
N SER A 126 41.60 -35.54 -28.93
CA SER A 126 40.39 -34.71 -29.05
C SER A 126 39.13 -35.42 -28.55
N LEU A 127 39.02 -36.72 -28.84
CA LEU A 127 37.90 -37.56 -28.42
C LEU A 127 37.93 -37.78 -26.90
N GLU A 128 39.10 -38.06 -26.32
CA GLU A 128 39.28 -38.17 -24.87
C GLU A 128 38.90 -36.87 -24.15
N ARG A 129 39.26 -35.70 -24.70
CA ARG A 129 38.84 -34.39 -24.17
C ARG A 129 37.32 -34.20 -24.25
N ALA A 130 36.70 -34.58 -25.37
CA ALA A 130 35.25 -34.49 -25.54
C ALA A 130 34.49 -35.42 -24.57
N GLU A 131 34.98 -36.64 -24.36
CA GLU A 131 34.43 -37.58 -23.38
C GLU A 131 34.58 -37.08 -21.95
N ALA A 132 35.71 -36.47 -21.60
CA ALA A 132 35.94 -35.84 -20.30
C ALA A 132 34.98 -34.66 -20.07
N ALA A 133 34.77 -33.81 -21.08
CA ALA A 133 33.80 -32.71 -21.02
C ALA A 133 32.36 -33.23 -20.85
N LEU A 134 32.00 -34.32 -21.54
CA LEU A 134 30.69 -34.94 -21.40
C LEU A 134 30.47 -35.50 -19.98
N LYS A 135 31.47 -36.14 -19.38
CA LYS A 135 31.43 -36.58 -17.97
C LYS A 135 31.25 -35.40 -17.00
N GLN A 136 31.93 -34.28 -17.23
CA GLN A 136 31.72 -33.08 -16.40
C GLN A 136 30.31 -32.50 -16.56
N LEU A 137 29.74 -32.52 -17.77
CA LEU A 137 28.37 -32.07 -18.00
C LEU A 137 27.35 -32.99 -17.33
N THR A 138 27.54 -34.31 -17.33
CA THR A 138 26.65 -35.24 -16.64
C THR A 138 26.74 -35.08 -15.11
N GLU A 139 27.92 -34.86 -14.55
CA GLU A 139 28.08 -34.52 -13.13
C GLU A 139 27.40 -33.19 -12.76
N ARG A 140 27.55 -32.16 -13.61
CA ARG A 140 26.88 -30.87 -13.43
C ARG A 140 25.36 -31.01 -13.52
N SER A 141 24.85 -31.78 -14.47
CA SER A 141 23.41 -32.10 -14.58
C SER A 141 22.92 -32.86 -13.34
N GLY A 142 23.68 -33.82 -12.82
CA GLY A 142 23.35 -34.50 -11.56
C GLY A 142 23.26 -33.56 -10.36
N LYS A 143 24.17 -32.58 -10.26
CA LYS A 143 24.12 -31.53 -9.23
C LYS A 143 22.92 -30.61 -9.40
N LEU A 144 22.60 -30.21 -10.63
CA LEU A 144 21.44 -29.39 -10.96
C LEU A 144 20.13 -30.09 -10.58
N ASN A 145 19.96 -31.36 -10.94
CA ASN A 145 18.81 -32.17 -10.53
C ASN A 145 18.72 -32.30 -8.99
N GLY A 146 19.88 -32.35 -8.32
CA GLY A 146 19.94 -32.34 -6.86
C GLY A 146 19.48 -31.01 -6.24
N THR A 147 19.81 -29.87 -6.87
CA THR A 147 19.33 -28.55 -6.44
C THR A 147 17.85 -28.35 -6.74
N GLU A 148 17.35 -28.85 -7.88
CA GLU A 148 15.93 -28.81 -8.22
C GLU A 148 15.09 -29.56 -7.19
N ARG A 149 15.50 -30.78 -6.79
CA ARG A 149 14.82 -31.52 -5.71
C ARG A 149 14.82 -30.77 -4.37
N LYS A 150 15.93 -30.13 -4.01
CA LYS A 150 15.98 -29.30 -2.79
C LYS A 150 15.05 -28.10 -2.87
N LEU A 151 14.90 -27.50 -4.06
CA LEU A 151 13.98 -26.42 -4.31
C LEU A 151 12.52 -26.90 -4.19
N GLU A 152 12.18 -28.04 -4.79
CA GLU A 152 10.87 -28.67 -4.63
C GLU A 152 10.55 -28.98 -3.15
N ASP A 153 11.52 -29.48 -2.38
CA ASP A 153 11.33 -29.77 -0.96
C ASP A 153 11.16 -28.49 -0.13
N LEU A 154 11.90 -27.41 -0.44
CA LEU A 154 11.70 -26.10 0.18
C LEU A 154 10.32 -25.52 -0.17
N GLU A 155 9.86 -25.65 -1.41
CA GLU A 155 8.52 -25.24 -1.81
C GLU A 155 7.43 -26.03 -1.08
N ARG A 156 7.61 -27.35 -0.88
CA ARG A 156 6.70 -28.17 -0.07
C ARG A 156 6.67 -27.72 1.39
N ILE A 157 7.83 -27.41 1.99
CA ILE A 157 7.92 -26.90 3.36
C ILE A 157 7.21 -25.54 3.47
N HIS A 158 7.50 -24.60 2.57
CA HIS A 158 6.83 -23.31 2.52
C HIS A 158 5.31 -23.44 2.33
N ALA A 159 4.86 -24.35 1.47
CA ALA A 159 3.43 -24.61 1.29
C ALA A 159 2.78 -25.18 2.56
N ALA A 160 3.47 -26.07 3.27
CA ALA A 160 3.01 -26.62 4.55
C ALA A 160 2.96 -25.55 5.66
N GLU A 161 3.98 -24.70 5.78
CA GLU A 161 4.02 -23.58 6.72
C GLU A 161 2.94 -22.54 6.40
N LYS A 162 2.74 -22.21 5.12
CA LYS A 162 1.64 -21.33 4.69
C LYS A 162 0.30 -21.89 5.11
N ARG A 163 0.03 -23.19 4.88
CA ARG A 163 -1.21 -23.85 5.33
C ARG A 163 -1.35 -23.80 6.85
N LYS A 164 -0.27 -24.05 7.60
CA LYS A 164 -0.26 -23.96 9.07
C LYS A 164 -0.64 -22.56 9.55
N LEU A 165 -0.02 -21.52 8.99
CA LEU A 165 -0.33 -20.12 9.31
C LEU A 165 -1.77 -19.75 8.91
N THR A 166 -2.27 -20.24 7.76
CA THR A 166 -3.67 -20.03 7.38
C THR A 166 -4.65 -20.67 8.39
N LEU A 167 -4.35 -21.88 8.87
CA LEU A 167 -5.15 -22.55 9.90
C LEU A 167 -5.08 -21.82 11.25
N GLU A 168 -3.90 -21.30 11.62
CA GLU A 168 -3.72 -20.50 12.83
C GLU A 168 -4.49 -19.17 12.76
N ILE A 169 -4.44 -18.47 11.62
CA ILE A 169 -5.23 -17.26 11.37
C ILE A 169 -6.73 -17.57 11.49
N ALA A 170 -7.21 -18.65 10.86
CA ALA A 170 -8.62 -19.05 10.96
C ALA A 170 -9.02 -19.41 12.40
N SER A 171 -8.14 -20.07 13.16
CA SER A 171 -8.35 -20.37 14.58
C SER A 171 -8.42 -19.10 15.43
N LEU A 172 -7.50 -18.15 15.23
CA LEU A 172 -7.49 -16.87 15.93
C LEU A 172 -8.71 -16.01 15.58
N GLN A 173 -9.13 -16.00 14.31
CA GLN A 173 -10.36 -15.33 13.89
C GLN A 173 -11.59 -15.95 14.57
N SER A 174 -11.67 -17.28 14.64
CA SER A 174 -12.73 -17.97 15.37
C SER A 174 -12.73 -17.63 16.88
N GLN A 175 -11.56 -17.58 17.52
CA GLN A 175 -11.43 -17.15 18.92
C GLN A 175 -11.85 -15.69 19.13
N LEU A 176 -11.48 -14.80 18.21
CA LEU A 176 -11.85 -13.39 18.24
C LEU A 176 -13.37 -13.23 18.11
N GLU A 177 -14.02 -14.03 17.26
CA GLU A 177 -15.47 -14.02 17.10
C GLU A 177 -16.20 -14.53 18.36
N VAL A 178 -15.68 -15.57 19.01
CA VAL A 178 -16.17 -16.02 20.33
C VAL A 178 -15.98 -14.93 21.39
N ALA A 179 -14.85 -14.22 21.38
CA ALA A 179 -14.60 -13.10 22.29
C ALA A 179 -15.55 -11.91 22.03
N ARG A 180 -15.87 -11.62 20.77
CA ARG A 180 -16.84 -10.57 20.38
C ARG A 180 -18.24 -10.92 20.86
N THR A 181 -18.71 -12.14 20.58
CA THR A 181 -20.05 -12.59 20.99
C THR A 181 -20.20 -12.64 22.51
N THR A 182 -19.16 -13.08 23.24
CA THR A 182 -19.17 -13.03 24.71
C THR A 182 -19.18 -11.59 25.24
N LEU A 183 -18.43 -10.67 24.63
CA LEU A 183 -18.44 -9.25 25.01
C LEU A 183 -19.80 -8.59 24.73
N ILE A 184 -20.42 -8.87 23.58
CA ILE A 184 -21.78 -8.41 23.23
C ILE A 184 -22.79 -8.96 24.26
N SER A 185 -22.70 -10.24 24.62
CA SER A 185 -23.59 -10.81 25.64
C SER A 185 -23.41 -10.13 27.01
N TYR A 186 -22.19 -9.74 27.35
CA TYR A 186 -21.87 -9.04 28.59
C TYR A 186 -22.36 -7.59 28.58
N THR A 187 -22.21 -6.86 27.47
CA THR A 187 -22.74 -5.50 27.32
C THR A 187 -24.27 -5.49 27.35
N SER A 188 -24.93 -6.47 26.72
CA SER A 188 -26.39 -6.64 26.79
C SER A 188 -26.86 -6.89 28.23
N ARG A 189 -26.18 -7.77 28.99
CA ARG A 189 -26.49 -7.99 30.42
C ARG A 189 -26.27 -6.73 31.28
N LEU A 190 -25.27 -5.93 30.96
CA LEU A 190 -25.03 -4.64 31.61
C LEU A 190 -26.16 -3.64 31.34
N ARG A 191 -26.62 -3.54 30.09
CA ARG A 191 -27.77 -2.70 29.72
C ARG A 191 -29.04 -3.15 30.42
N GLU A 192 -29.29 -4.46 30.48
CA GLU A 192 -30.44 -5.04 31.17
C GLU A 192 -30.40 -4.73 32.68
N ARG A 193 -29.22 -4.78 33.30
CA ARG A 193 -29.01 -4.37 34.69
C ARG A 193 -29.22 -2.86 34.89
N ASP A 194 -28.76 -2.01 33.97
CA ASP A 194 -28.96 -0.56 34.07
C ASP A 194 -30.42 -0.16 33.81
N ASN A 195 -31.11 -0.85 32.90
CA ASN A 195 -32.56 -0.71 32.72
C ASN A 195 -33.32 -1.15 33.97
N SER A 196 -32.91 -2.26 34.59
CA SER A 196 -33.48 -2.72 35.86
C SER A 196 -33.29 -1.69 36.98
N ARG A 197 -32.11 -1.05 37.04
CA ARG A 197 -31.83 0.04 38.00
C ARG A 197 -32.69 1.26 37.76
N ARG A 198 -32.87 1.68 36.51
CA ARG A 198 -33.77 2.79 36.15
C ARG A 198 -35.21 2.48 36.54
N PHE A 199 -35.66 1.25 36.30
CA PHE A 199 -36.98 0.79 36.72
C PHE A 199 -37.12 0.78 38.25
N SER A 200 -36.11 0.32 38.98
CA SER A 200 -36.09 0.41 40.46
C SER A 200 -36.11 1.86 40.95
N GLN A 201 -35.38 2.77 40.31
CA GLN A 201 -35.40 4.19 40.64
C GLN A 201 -36.75 4.84 40.35
N ASP A 202 -37.40 4.52 39.22
CA ASP A 202 -38.74 5.03 38.89
C ASP A 202 -39.80 4.52 39.87
N LEU A 203 -39.68 3.26 40.33
CA LEU A 203 -40.51 2.75 41.41
C LEU A 203 -40.25 3.45 42.74
N GLU A 204 -38.99 3.75 43.07
CA GLU A 204 -38.62 4.47 44.29
C GLU A 204 -39.16 5.91 44.27
N THR A 205 -39.09 6.62 43.14
CA THR A 205 -39.68 7.96 43.02
C THR A 205 -41.20 7.93 43.13
N ARG A 206 -41.88 6.93 42.51
CA ARG A 206 -43.33 6.77 42.67
C ARG A 206 -43.73 6.47 44.11
N LEU A 207 -42.93 5.69 44.84
CA LEU A 207 -43.16 5.44 46.27
C LEU A 207 -42.97 6.73 47.08
N GLN A 208 -41.94 7.52 46.81
CA GLN A 208 -41.72 8.82 47.46
C GLN A 208 -42.88 9.80 47.19
N ASP A 209 -43.40 9.84 45.96
CA ASP A 209 -44.56 10.66 45.61
C ASP A 209 -45.83 10.19 46.33
N GLN A 210 -46.02 8.88 46.49
CA GLN A 210 -47.12 8.31 47.27
C GLN A 210 -46.98 8.65 48.76
N ASP A 211 -45.78 8.53 49.32
CA ASP A 211 -45.51 8.89 50.72
C ASP A 211 -45.74 10.39 50.96
N ALA A 212 -45.29 11.26 50.05
CA ALA A 212 -45.56 12.69 50.11
C ALA A 212 -47.07 12.97 50.10
N ARG A 213 -47.82 12.26 49.25
CA ARG A 213 -49.28 12.38 49.19
C ARG A 213 -49.98 11.86 50.45
N ILE A 214 -49.45 10.81 51.08
CA ILE A 214 -49.95 10.33 52.38
C ILE A 214 -49.75 11.42 53.43
N VAL A 215 -48.56 12.04 53.50
CA VAL A 215 -48.29 13.15 54.43
C VAL A 215 -49.24 14.32 54.21
N GLU A 216 -49.49 14.72 52.95
CA GLU A 216 -50.47 15.78 52.64
C GLU A 216 -51.88 15.42 53.12
N LEU A 217 -52.31 14.16 52.95
CA LEU A 217 -53.61 13.68 53.42
C LEU A 217 -53.68 13.62 54.96
N GLU A 218 -52.58 13.24 55.62
CA GLU A 218 -52.48 13.27 57.08
C GLU A 218 -52.56 14.70 57.62
N ASP A 219 -51.89 15.66 56.99
CA ASP A 219 -51.97 17.09 57.35
C ASP A 219 -53.40 17.62 57.14
N GLN A 220 -54.06 17.26 56.03
CA GLN A 220 -55.46 17.59 55.82
C GLN A 220 -56.36 16.98 56.91
N ALA A 221 -56.13 15.71 57.28
CA ALA A 221 -56.87 15.06 58.36
C ALA A 221 -56.66 15.77 59.70
N GLN A 222 -55.44 16.21 60.03
CA GLN A 222 -55.16 17.01 61.22
C GLN A 222 -55.87 18.37 61.20
N VAL A 223 -55.96 19.02 60.03
CA VAL A 223 -56.73 20.27 59.88
C VAL A 223 -58.22 20.02 60.14
N TYR A 224 -58.78 18.92 59.63
CA TYR A 224 -60.16 18.53 59.94
C TYR A 224 -60.35 18.23 61.42
N GLU A 225 -59.42 17.50 62.06
CA GLU A 225 -59.46 17.20 63.48
C GLU A 225 -59.42 18.47 64.34
N ARG A 226 -58.53 19.42 64.02
CA ARG A 226 -58.49 20.74 64.68
C ARG A 226 -59.78 21.53 64.46
N ARG A 227 -60.38 21.47 63.27
CA ARG A 227 -61.69 22.11 63.02
C ARG A 227 -62.78 21.49 63.88
N VAL A 228 -62.82 20.16 64.00
CA VAL A 228 -63.76 19.45 64.88
C VAL A 228 -63.57 19.87 66.34
N GLN A 229 -62.33 19.95 66.83
CA GLN A 229 -62.03 20.44 68.18
C GLN A 229 -62.53 21.88 68.41
N VAL A 230 -62.37 22.78 67.43
CA VAL A 230 -62.92 24.14 67.49
C VAL A 230 -64.45 24.13 67.55
N TYR A 231 -65.11 23.23 66.81
CA TYR A 231 -66.56 23.07 66.90
C TYR A 231 -66.98 22.54 68.28
N ASP A 232 -66.29 21.56 68.83
CA ASP A 232 -66.56 21.01 70.16
C ASP A 232 -66.36 22.06 71.26
N ASP A 233 -65.30 22.87 71.19
CA ASP A 233 -65.04 23.95 72.13
C ASP A 233 -66.10 25.05 72.01
N ARG A 234 -66.56 25.39 70.80
CA ARG A 234 -67.68 26.31 70.60
C ARG A 234 -68.96 25.74 71.19
N VAL A 235 -69.26 24.46 70.98
CA VAL A 235 -70.44 23.79 71.56
C VAL A 235 -70.34 23.80 73.10
N ARG A 236 -69.16 23.53 73.67
CA ARG A 236 -68.93 23.60 75.12
C ARG A 236 -69.13 25.02 75.66
N ALA A 237 -68.59 26.03 74.98
CA ALA A 237 -68.79 27.43 75.33
C ALA A 237 -70.27 27.86 75.21
N TYR A 238 -71.01 27.37 74.22
CA TYR A 238 -72.44 27.60 74.12
C TYR A 238 -73.21 26.95 75.26
N LYS A 239 -72.90 25.70 75.61
CA LYS A 239 -73.50 25.02 76.78
C LYS A 239 -73.24 25.79 78.08
N GLU A 240 -72.02 26.30 78.27
CA GLU A 240 -71.67 27.08 79.45
C GLU A 240 -72.37 28.44 79.48
N ARG A 241 -72.48 29.13 78.33
CA ARG A 241 -73.26 30.37 78.23
C ARG A 241 -74.74 30.15 78.52
N VAL A 242 -75.31 29.03 78.05
CA VAL A 242 -76.69 28.64 78.35
C VAL A 242 -76.83 28.38 79.85
N ARG A 243 -75.91 27.64 80.47
CA ARG A 243 -75.91 27.40 81.91
C ARG A 243 -75.84 28.69 82.72
N ILE A 244 -74.92 29.61 82.38
CA ILE A 244 -74.80 30.91 83.05
C ILE A 244 -76.08 31.75 82.84
N ALA A 245 -76.69 31.68 81.65
CA ALA A 245 -77.95 32.38 81.38
C ALA A 245 -79.12 31.79 82.18
N GLU A 246 -79.17 30.47 82.34
CA GLU A 246 -80.15 29.80 83.20
C GLU A 246 -79.95 30.13 84.68
N GLU A 247 -78.70 30.17 85.15
CA GLU A 247 -78.38 30.58 86.53
C GLU A 247 -78.78 32.04 86.77
N ARG A 248 -78.46 32.96 85.85
CA ARG A 248 -78.90 34.37 85.91
C ARG A 248 -80.41 34.53 85.78
N ALA A 249 -81.08 33.68 85.01
CA ALA A 249 -82.53 33.70 84.90
C ALA A 249 -83.18 33.28 86.23
N ARG A 250 -82.63 32.27 86.91
CA ARG A 250 -83.10 31.88 88.26
C ARG A 250 -82.81 32.95 89.32
N GLU A 251 -81.65 33.59 89.26
CA GLU A 251 -81.33 34.73 90.13
C GLU A 251 -82.26 35.91 89.89
N ALA A 252 -82.56 36.22 88.62
CA ALA A 252 -83.50 37.27 88.24
C ALA A 252 -84.96 36.91 88.58
N GLU A 253 -85.35 35.65 88.51
CA GLU A 253 -86.66 35.17 89.00
C GLU A 253 -86.77 35.35 90.52
N LEU A 254 -85.71 35.02 91.27
CA LEU A 254 -85.65 35.24 92.72
C LEU A 254 -85.64 36.73 93.09
N GLU A 255 -84.92 37.57 92.34
CA GLU A 255 -84.93 39.03 92.51
C GLU A 255 -86.27 39.64 92.09
N ALA A 256 -86.95 39.11 91.07
CA ALA A 256 -88.28 39.55 90.66
C ALA A 256 -89.36 39.13 91.67
N GLU A 257 -89.27 37.93 92.25
CA GLU A 257 -90.13 37.51 93.35
C GLU A 257 -89.89 38.36 94.61
N ALA A 258 -88.65 38.77 94.89
CA ALA A 258 -88.32 39.73 95.95
C ALA A 258 -88.85 41.16 95.64
N ALA A 259 -88.74 41.62 94.40
CA ALA A 259 -89.18 42.95 93.97
C ALA A 259 -90.72 43.07 93.86
N ILE A 260 -91.44 41.97 93.62
CA ILE A 260 -92.92 41.92 93.64
C ILE A 260 -93.45 41.88 95.09
N GLY A 261 -92.66 41.40 96.05
CA GLY A 261 -92.97 41.47 97.48
C GLY A 261 -92.87 42.88 98.08
N GLU A 262 -92.00 43.75 97.55
CA GLU A 262 -91.74 45.09 98.11
C GLU A 262 -92.40 46.26 97.35
N ARG A 263 -93.21 45.99 96.31
CA ARG A 263 -93.90 47.02 95.50
C ARG A 263 -95.43 46.99 95.55
N SER A 264 -96.01 46.73 96.72
CA SER A 264 -97.39 47.13 97.01
C SER A 264 -97.43 48.56 97.58
N ASN A 265 -97.54 49.54 96.66
CA ASN A 265 -97.94 50.95 96.83
C ASN A 265 -96.98 51.95 97.50
N PRO A 266 -96.98 53.24 97.10
CA PRO A 266 -97.50 53.89 95.87
C PRO A 266 -96.46 54.87 95.25
N LEU A 267 -96.92 55.77 94.36
CA LEU A 267 -96.27 57.01 93.82
C LEU A 267 -95.67 56.81 92.42
N PHE A 268 -96.35 57.16 91.32
CA PHE A 268 -97.18 58.34 90.98
C PHE A 268 -96.40 59.67 90.75
N GLU A 269 -95.07 59.69 90.66
CA GLU A 269 -94.33 60.92 90.33
C GLU A 269 -93.07 60.65 89.49
N GLY A 270 -93.24 60.28 88.22
CA GLY A 270 -92.11 60.09 87.29
C GLY A 270 -92.49 60.21 85.81
N ALA A 271 -93.62 60.84 85.50
CA ALA A 271 -94.09 61.00 84.12
C ALA A 271 -93.37 62.13 83.37
N GLU A 272 -92.75 63.10 84.06
CA GLU A 272 -92.08 64.24 83.43
C GLU A 272 -90.59 63.97 83.10
N GLU A 273 -89.92 63.06 83.81
CA GLU A 273 -88.52 62.70 83.51
C GLU A 273 -88.38 61.75 82.29
N LEU A 274 -89.48 61.08 81.92
CA LEU A 274 -89.53 60.20 80.75
C LEU A 274 -89.68 60.97 79.42
N GLU A 275 -90.15 62.23 79.48
CA GLU A 275 -90.30 63.07 78.30
C GLU A 275 -88.98 63.80 77.96
N TYR A 276 -88.19 64.17 78.98
CA TYR A 276 -86.85 64.75 78.80
C TYR A 276 -85.82 63.75 78.25
N THR A 277 -85.90 62.48 78.67
CA THR A 277 -85.01 61.42 78.17
C THR A 277 -85.35 61.00 76.74
N LYS A 278 -86.63 61.12 76.34
CA LYS A 278 -87.08 60.88 74.96
C LYS A 278 -86.56 61.95 73.99
N GLU A 279 -86.58 63.23 74.38
CA GLU A 279 -86.00 64.32 73.55
C GLU A 279 -84.47 64.20 73.40
N LEU A 280 -83.77 63.71 74.42
CA LEU A 280 -82.32 63.53 74.37
C LEU A 280 -81.92 62.40 73.41
N VAL A 281 -82.69 61.30 73.40
CA VAL A 281 -82.48 60.16 72.48
C VAL A 281 -82.81 60.55 71.04
N GLU A 282 -83.83 61.38 70.79
CA GLU A 282 -84.13 61.89 69.43
C GLU A 282 -83.00 62.79 68.90
N LYS A 283 -82.36 63.60 69.75
CA LYS A 283 -81.19 64.42 69.36
C LYS A 283 -79.96 63.57 69.03
N PHE A 284 -79.72 62.48 69.77
CA PHE A 284 -78.65 61.53 69.43
C PHE A 284 -78.93 60.75 68.15
N ALA A 285 -80.19 60.39 67.87
CA ALA A 285 -80.57 59.72 66.63
C ALA A 285 -80.36 60.61 65.39
N LEU A 286 -80.64 61.91 65.49
CA LEU A 286 -80.37 62.89 64.42
C LEU A 286 -78.87 63.10 64.18
N ALA A 287 -78.05 63.13 65.25
CA ALA A 287 -76.60 63.25 65.13
C ALA A 287 -75.94 62.00 64.51
N TYR A 288 -76.45 60.80 64.84
CA TYR A 288 -75.97 59.55 64.26
C TYR A 288 -76.39 59.40 62.79
N GLY A 289 -77.59 59.88 62.43
CA GLY A 289 -78.05 59.96 61.04
C GLY A 289 -77.20 60.90 60.18
N ALA A 290 -76.77 62.05 60.72
CA ALA A 290 -75.87 62.97 60.02
C ALA A 290 -74.47 62.37 59.79
N LEU A 291 -73.93 61.63 60.78
CA LEU A 291 -72.64 60.94 60.66
C LEU A 291 -72.71 59.79 59.64
N HIS A 292 -73.81 59.05 59.61
CA HIS A 292 -74.06 57.99 58.62
C HIS A 292 -74.24 58.58 57.21
N GLY A 293 -74.89 59.74 57.08
CA GLY A 293 -74.98 60.49 55.84
C GLY A 293 -73.61 60.86 55.28
N GLN A 294 -72.72 61.42 56.10
CA GLN A 294 -71.35 61.78 55.71
C GLN A 294 -70.51 60.54 55.29
N LEU A 295 -70.71 59.41 55.97
CA LEU A 295 -70.06 58.15 55.61
C LEU A 295 -70.52 57.65 54.22
N MET A 296 -71.83 57.69 53.96
CA MET A 296 -72.41 57.26 52.68
C MET A 296 -72.03 58.21 51.53
N GLU A 297 -71.85 59.50 51.82
CA GLU A 297 -71.35 60.50 50.87
C GLU A 297 -69.88 60.23 50.50
N LYS A 298 -69.04 59.89 51.48
CA LYS A 298 -67.65 59.45 51.23
C LYS A 298 -67.57 58.13 50.47
N GLU A 299 -68.46 57.18 50.75
CA GLU A 299 -68.57 55.95 49.96
C GLU A 299 -69.09 56.20 48.53
N ARG A 300 -69.89 57.25 48.32
CA ARG A 300 -70.33 57.70 47.00
C ARG A 300 -69.17 58.33 46.22
N GLU A 301 -68.38 59.19 46.85
CA GLU A 301 -67.16 59.77 46.29
C GLU A 301 -66.13 58.68 45.91
N ILE A 302 -65.95 57.65 46.76
CA ILE A 302 -65.08 56.50 46.46
C ILE A 302 -65.60 55.69 45.26
N ARG A 303 -66.93 55.50 45.14
CA ARG A 303 -67.54 54.83 43.99
C ARG A 303 -67.41 55.67 42.71
N GLU A 304 -67.56 56.98 42.80
CA GLU A 304 -67.37 57.90 41.67
C GLU A 304 -65.91 57.94 41.21
N ALA A 305 -64.95 57.97 42.14
CA ALA A 305 -63.52 57.86 41.85
C ALA A 305 -63.17 56.52 41.19
N ARG A 306 -63.75 55.39 41.65
CA ARG A 306 -63.59 54.08 41.00
C ARG A 306 -64.22 54.02 39.60
N ARG A 307 -65.35 54.69 39.37
CA ARG A 307 -65.95 54.81 38.02
C ARG A 307 -65.09 55.68 37.10
N ALA A 308 -64.51 56.78 37.61
CA ALA A 308 -63.58 57.62 36.85
C ALA A 308 -62.30 56.87 36.47
N LEU A 309 -61.77 56.03 37.37
CA LEU A 309 -60.65 55.12 37.09
C LEU A 309 -61.01 54.06 36.06
N LYS A 310 -62.22 53.49 36.12
CA LYS A 310 -62.72 52.53 35.13
C LYS A 310 -62.98 53.17 33.76
N GLY A 311 -63.33 54.46 33.73
CA GLY A 311 -63.42 55.26 32.49
C GLY A 311 -62.06 55.55 31.87
N LYS A 312 -61.04 55.85 32.69
CA LYS A 312 -59.65 56.02 32.22
C LYS A 312 -59.03 54.70 31.76
N ALA A 313 -59.34 53.56 32.39
CA ALA A 313 -58.93 52.24 31.93
C ALA A 313 -59.51 51.92 30.54
N LYS A 314 -60.80 52.18 30.31
CA LYS A 314 -61.41 52.04 28.98
C LYS A 314 -60.83 52.96 27.91
N MET A 315 -60.33 54.14 28.31
CA MET A 315 -59.64 55.07 27.40
C MET A 315 -58.24 54.57 27.04
N VAL A 316 -57.57 53.85 27.95
CA VAL A 316 -56.33 53.13 27.66
C VAL A 316 -56.61 51.95 26.72
N ASP A 317 -57.66 51.17 26.98
CA ASP A 317 -58.08 50.09 26.06
C ASP A 317 -58.43 50.64 24.67
N TYR A 318 -59.09 51.80 24.57
CA TYR A 318 -59.37 52.48 23.29
C TYR A 318 -58.10 52.97 22.57
N LEU A 319 -57.12 53.50 23.31
CA LEU A 319 -55.85 53.96 22.73
C LEU A 319 -54.93 52.79 22.34
N GLU A 320 -55.01 51.66 23.04
CA GLU A 320 -54.32 50.42 22.68
C GLU A 320 -54.96 49.78 21.44
N GLU A 321 -56.29 49.84 21.32
CA GLU A 321 -57.02 49.41 20.13
C GLU A 321 -56.77 50.34 18.93
N ASP A 322 -56.70 51.66 19.12
CA ASP A 322 -56.32 52.63 18.06
C ASP A 322 -54.85 52.42 17.63
N LEU A 323 -53.95 52.06 18.54
CA LEU A 323 -52.56 51.69 18.22
C LEU A 323 -52.47 50.34 17.51
N ARG A 324 -53.39 49.41 17.78
CA ARG A 324 -53.50 48.12 17.10
C ARG A 324 -54.02 48.30 15.68
N MET A 325 -55.09 49.09 15.50
CA MET A 325 -55.63 49.49 14.21
C MET A 325 -54.60 50.27 13.38
N ALA A 326 -53.86 51.22 13.96
CA ALA A 326 -52.80 51.94 13.25
C ALA A 326 -51.63 51.01 12.82
N ARG A 327 -51.33 49.97 13.61
CA ARG A 327 -50.31 48.96 13.24
C ARG A 327 -50.81 48.03 12.14
N GLU A 328 -52.09 47.65 12.17
CA GLU A 328 -52.76 46.87 11.12
C GLU A 328 -52.86 47.69 9.82
N GLU A 329 -53.20 48.99 9.87
CA GLU A 329 -53.16 49.91 8.71
C GLU A 329 -51.74 50.09 8.14
N THR A 330 -50.69 50.13 8.99
CA THR A 330 -49.30 50.15 8.49
C THR A 330 -48.80 48.82 7.93
N ALA A 331 -49.45 47.70 8.28
CA ALA A 331 -49.15 46.38 7.72
C ALA A 331 -49.88 46.18 6.39
N GLU A 332 -51.15 46.60 6.30
CA GLU A 332 -51.93 46.63 5.05
C GLU A 332 -51.34 47.61 4.02
N LEU A 333 -50.88 48.79 4.43
CA LEU A 333 -50.17 49.73 3.54
C LEU A 333 -48.80 49.20 3.08
N LYS A 334 -48.14 48.34 3.88
CA LYS A 334 -46.90 47.67 3.45
C LYS A 334 -47.19 46.55 2.44
N GLU A 335 -48.23 45.75 2.64
CA GLU A 335 -48.66 44.76 1.65
C GLU A 335 -49.23 45.40 0.37
N GLU A 336 -49.94 46.54 0.45
CA GLU A 336 -50.45 47.26 -0.72
C GLU A 336 -49.33 47.97 -1.53
N VAL A 337 -48.26 48.42 -0.86
CA VAL A 337 -47.06 48.97 -1.51
C VAL A 337 -46.17 47.87 -2.11
N GLN A 338 -46.15 46.67 -1.52
CA GLN A 338 -45.41 45.52 -2.05
C GLN A 338 -46.17 44.82 -3.19
N ALA A 339 -47.51 44.84 -3.16
CA ALA A 339 -48.39 44.37 -4.24
C ALA A 339 -48.44 45.34 -5.44
N ARG A 340 -48.22 46.66 -5.25
CA ARG A 340 -48.04 47.61 -6.37
C ARG A 340 -46.60 47.73 -6.90
N ARG A 341 -45.59 47.12 -6.23
CA ARG A 341 -44.19 47.11 -6.69
C ARG A 341 -43.82 45.98 -7.67
N MET A 342 -44.71 45.02 -7.90
CA MET A 342 -44.52 43.88 -8.81
C MET A 342 -45.37 43.97 -10.10
N GLY A 343 -45.83 45.17 -10.46
CA GLY A 343 -46.69 45.35 -11.62
C GLY A 343 -46.69 46.77 -12.17
N GLN A 344 -45.52 47.33 -12.47
CA GLN A 344 -45.31 48.40 -13.47
C GLN A 344 -43.84 48.85 -13.42
N TRP A 345 -42.96 48.01 -13.98
CA TRP A 345 -41.84 48.52 -14.74
C TRP A 345 -42.30 48.58 -16.19
N ASP A 346 -43.08 49.60 -16.52
CA ASP A 346 -43.11 50.13 -17.87
C ASP A 346 -43.04 51.66 -17.77
N GLU A 347 -41.96 52.16 -18.35
CA GLU A 347 -41.82 53.48 -18.96
C GLU A 347 -41.70 54.73 -18.08
N GLY A 348 -40.60 55.47 -18.32
CA GLY A 348 -40.53 56.93 -18.15
C GLY A 348 -39.84 57.38 -16.88
N MET A 349 -38.52 57.49 -16.88
CA MET A 349 -37.79 58.74 -17.19
C MET A 349 -37.91 59.85 -16.13
N GLU A 350 -36.73 60.31 -15.73
CA GLU A 350 -36.39 61.71 -15.41
C GLU A 350 -37.07 62.31 -14.17
N GLY A 351 -36.38 62.82 -13.15
CA GLY A 351 -35.01 63.26 -13.03
C GLY A 351 -35.00 64.37 -11.98
N LEU A 352 -33.94 64.39 -11.14
CA LEU A 352 -33.41 65.57 -10.43
C LEU A 352 -34.31 66.22 -9.35
N GLY A 353 -33.89 66.40 -8.09
CA GLY A 353 -32.60 66.13 -7.49
C GLY A 353 -32.58 66.42 -5.98
N ARG A 354 -31.74 65.62 -5.31
CA ARG A 354 -30.84 65.90 -4.16
C ARG A 354 -31.42 66.57 -2.91
N GLN A 355 -31.39 65.84 -1.78
CA GLN A 355 -30.48 66.01 -0.62
C GLN A 355 -31.03 65.19 0.57
N TRP A 356 -30.36 64.31 1.34
CA TRP A 356 -28.99 63.81 1.47
C TRP A 356 -29.00 62.53 2.38
N ASP A 357 -27.90 61.76 2.33
CA ASP A 357 -27.31 60.93 3.40
C ASP A 357 -27.87 59.54 3.79
N VAL A 358 -27.97 58.62 2.83
CA VAL A 358 -27.76 57.18 3.09
C VAL A 358 -26.88 56.52 2.00
N ASP A 359 -26.96 57.00 0.76
CA ASP A 359 -26.22 56.42 -0.36
C ASP A 359 -24.71 56.73 -0.37
N GLN A 360 -24.23 57.74 0.37
CA GLN A 360 -22.79 57.96 0.54
C GLN A 360 -22.12 56.89 1.42
N LEU A 361 -22.86 56.26 2.34
CA LEU A 361 -22.33 55.15 3.13
C LEU A 361 -22.36 53.83 2.34
N LEU A 362 -23.36 53.63 1.49
CA LEU A 362 -23.42 52.46 0.60
C LEU A 362 -22.43 52.56 -0.58
N ALA A 363 -22.16 53.77 -1.10
CA ALA A 363 -21.13 53.97 -2.12
C ALA A 363 -19.72 53.73 -1.56
N LEU A 364 -19.42 54.11 -0.31
CA LEU A 364 -18.09 53.89 0.30
C LEU A 364 -17.85 52.40 0.63
N VAL A 365 -18.90 51.66 0.96
CA VAL A 365 -18.85 50.19 1.15
C VAL A 365 -18.71 49.46 -0.19
N HIS A 366 -19.40 49.91 -1.24
CA HIS A 366 -19.25 49.32 -2.57
C HIS A 366 -17.95 49.73 -3.28
N GLU A 367 -17.40 50.91 -2.99
CA GLU A 367 -16.09 51.35 -3.48
C GLU A 367 -14.96 50.60 -2.76
N GLN A 368 -15.05 50.33 -1.45
CA GLN A 368 -14.11 49.42 -0.77
C GLN A 368 -14.23 47.97 -1.28
N GLN A 369 -15.42 47.48 -1.60
CA GLN A 369 -15.58 46.14 -2.22
C GLN A 369 -15.11 46.09 -3.68
N ALA A 370 -15.15 47.21 -4.42
CA ALA A 370 -14.58 47.32 -5.76
C ALA A 370 -13.05 47.47 -5.74
N GLU A 371 -12.47 48.14 -4.73
CA GLU A 371 -11.03 48.23 -4.50
C GLU A 371 -10.44 46.86 -4.11
N ILE A 372 -11.16 46.05 -3.33
CA ILE A 372 -10.79 44.67 -2.99
C ILE A 372 -10.79 43.78 -4.24
N ARG A 373 -11.78 43.91 -5.14
CA ARG A 373 -11.81 43.20 -6.43
C ARG A 373 -10.77 43.72 -7.44
N ARG A 374 -10.36 45.00 -7.36
CA ARG A 374 -9.24 45.55 -8.15
C ARG A 374 -7.87 45.10 -7.64
N LEU A 375 -7.69 44.85 -6.35
CA LEU A 375 -6.45 44.31 -5.80
C LEU A 375 -6.33 42.79 -5.99
N GLU A 376 -7.44 42.06 -6.08
CA GLU A 376 -7.46 40.64 -6.45
C GLU A 376 -7.24 40.39 -7.96
N SER A 377 -7.45 41.40 -8.82
CA SER A 377 -7.13 41.31 -10.26
C SER A 377 -5.70 41.74 -10.63
N VAL A 378 -4.88 42.15 -9.65
CA VAL A 378 -3.43 42.45 -9.84
C VAL A 378 -2.53 41.30 -9.35
N ALA A 379 -3.08 40.26 -8.70
CA ALA A 379 -2.40 38.98 -8.49
C ALA A 379 -2.65 38.04 -9.69
N GLY A 380 -2.29 38.49 -10.88
CA GLY A 380 -2.20 37.61 -12.04
C GLY A 380 -1.19 36.49 -11.76
N PRO A 381 -1.52 35.20 -11.97
CA PRO A 381 -0.50 34.19 -12.10
C PRO A 381 0.33 34.61 -13.32
N SER A 382 1.56 35.04 -13.08
CA SER A 382 2.57 35.15 -14.12
C SER A 382 2.93 33.73 -14.58
N THR A 383 2.01 33.08 -15.28
CA THR A 383 2.32 31.93 -16.14
C THR A 383 2.96 32.51 -17.39
N LEU A 384 4.29 32.48 -17.37
CA LEU A 384 5.14 32.59 -18.54
C LEU A 384 4.51 31.78 -19.67
N ARG A 385 4.09 32.51 -20.69
CA ARG A 385 3.58 32.02 -21.97
C ARG A 385 4.75 31.34 -22.70
N LEU A 386 5.09 30.12 -22.29
CA LEU A 386 5.90 29.22 -23.08
C LEU A 386 5.03 28.69 -24.21
N SER A 387 5.52 28.89 -25.43
CA SER A 387 4.94 28.39 -26.67
C SER A 387 4.61 26.89 -26.58
N PRO A 388 3.53 26.43 -27.22
CA PRO A 388 3.13 25.02 -27.16
C PRO A 388 4.23 24.16 -27.80
N PRO A 389 4.84 23.21 -27.08
CA PRO A 389 5.62 22.17 -27.74
C PRO A 389 4.62 21.32 -28.51
N ARG A 390 4.93 21.08 -29.78
CA ARG A 390 4.17 20.18 -30.64
C ARG A 390 3.98 18.84 -29.92
N PRO A 391 2.77 18.25 -29.92
CA PRO A 391 2.57 16.94 -29.35
C PRO A 391 3.30 15.93 -30.23
N PHE A 392 4.39 15.38 -29.71
CA PHE A 392 4.76 14.02 -30.07
C PHE A 392 3.74 13.13 -29.38
N SER A 393 2.77 12.67 -30.16
CA SER A 393 1.68 11.79 -29.74
C SER A 393 2.27 10.44 -29.34
N ASP A 394 2.71 10.32 -28.09
CA ASP A 394 2.94 9.03 -27.50
C ASP A 394 1.55 8.43 -27.20
N PRO A 395 1.20 7.24 -27.73
CA PRO A 395 -0.12 6.65 -27.51
C PRO A 395 -0.44 6.41 -26.02
N ARG A 396 0.60 6.38 -25.17
CA ARG A 396 0.46 6.30 -23.70
C ARG A 396 0.03 7.61 -23.05
N THR A 397 0.42 8.77 -23.57
CA THR A 397 -0.03 10.06 -23.01
C THR A 397 -1.47 10.33 -23.37
N ALA A 398 -1.90 9.95 -24.58
CA ALA A 398 -3.31 10.02 -24.98
C ALA A 398 -4.21 9.11 -24.12
N ALA A 399 -3.73 7.92 -23.74
CA ALA A 399 -4.46 7.03 -22.84
C ALA A 399 -4.58 7.60 -21.41
N LEU A 400 -3.52 8.20 -20.88
CA LEU A 400 -3.57 8.86 -19.57
C LEU A 400 -4.43 10.13 -19.58
N GLU A 401 -4.42 10.88 -20.68
CA GLU A 401 -5.29 12.05 -20.84
C GLU A 401 -6.78 11.66 -20.90
N LEU A 402 -7.11 10.52 -21.53
CA LEU A 402 -8.45 9.95 -21.53
C LEU A 402 -8.86 9.53 -20.10
N GLU A 403 -8.00 8.81 -19.38
CA GLU A 403 -8.25 8.41 -17.99
C GLU A 403 -8.41 9.62 -17.06
N ILE A 404 -7.63 10.68 -17.25
CA ILE A 404 -7.78 11.94 -16.51
C ILE A 404 -9.10 12.64 -16.85
N SER A 405 -9.57 12.58 -18.10
CA SER A 405 -10.89 13.12 -18.45
C SER A 405 -12.04 12.32 -17.83
N GLU A 406 -11.96 10.99 -17.86
CA GLU A 406 -12.96 10.11 -17.25
C GLU A 406 -13.05 10.34 -15.74
N LEU A 407 -11.91 10.45 -15.04
CA LEU A 407 -11.88 10.76 -13.62
C LEU A 407 -12.42 12.17 -13.29
N ARG A 408 -12.29 13.14 -14.20
CA ARG A 408 -12.85 14.49 -14.02
C ARG A 408 -14.36 14.49 -14.17
N ASP A 409 -14.87 13.75 -15.15
CA ASP A 409 -16.31 13.58 -15.36
C ASP A 409 -16.95 12.83 -14.19
N GLU A 410 -16.26 11.78 -13.67
CA GLU A 410 -16.68 11.06 -12.46
C GLU A 410 -16.67 11.97 -11.21
N CYS A 411 -15.65 12.83 -11.07
CA CYS A 411 -15.63 13.82 -9.99
C CYS A 411 -16.74 14.89 -10.13
N ALA A 412 -17.15 15.24 -11.35
CA ALA A 412 -18.26 16.17 -11.58
C ALA A 412 -19.59 15.51 -11.22
N ALA A 413 -19.83 14.26 -11.66
CA ALA A 413 -21.02 13.50 -11.31
C ALA A 413 -21.17 13.30 -9.79
N LEU A 414 -20.09 12.99 -9.08
CA LEU A 414 -20.11 12.87 -7.62
C LEU A 414 -20.43 14.19 -6.90
N ARG A 415 -20.09 15.35 -7.49
CA ARG A 415 -20.47 16.66 -6.94
C ARG A 415 -21.94 16.95 -7.14
N ASP A 416 -22.47 16.65 -8.32
CA ASP A 416 -23.90 16.82 -8.59
C ASP A 416 -24.75 15.90 -7.68
N GLU A 417 -24.28 14.67 -7.42
CA GLU A 417 -24.89 13.78 -6.43
C GLU A 417 -24.80 14.34 -4.99
N GLN A 418 -23.68 14.98 -4.63
CA GLN A 418 -23.54 15.62 -3.33
C GLN A 418 -24.49 16.82 -3.18
N GLU A 419 -24.58 17.70 -4.18
CA GLU A 419 -25.50 18.85 -4.19
C GLU A 419 -26.97 18.38 -4.12
N SER A 420 -27.32 17.31 -4.84
CA SER A 420 -28.64 16.69 -4.74
C SER A 420 -28.94 16.17 -3.34
N MET A 421 -27.99 15.49 -2.68
CA MET A 421 -28.17 15.01 -1.30
C MET A 421 -28.26 16.16 -0.28
N GLU A 422 -27.51 17.24 -0.48
CA GLU A 422 -27.61 18.44 0.37
C GLU A 422 -28.99 19.10 0.23
N GLN A 423 -29.55 19.15 -0.99
CA GLN A 423 -30.91 19.61 -1.24
C GLN A 423 -31.95 18.73 -0.52
N ASP A 424 -31.83 17.39 -0.63
CA ASP A 424 -32.72 16.44 0.05
C ASP A 424 -32.69 16.59 1.59
N LEU A 425 -31.54 16.92 2.17
CA LEU A 425 -31.40 17.18 3.62
C LEU A 425 -32.07 18.49 4.04
N VAL A 426 -32.03 19.52 3.19
CA VAL A 426 -32.71 20.79 3.44
C VAL A 426 -34.23 20.60 3.38
N ASP A 427 -34.73 19.87 2.39
CA ASP A 427 -36.16 19.56 2.26
C ASP A 427 -36.65 18.73 3.46
N ALA A 428 -35.89 17.70 3.86
CA ALA A 428 -36.21 16.90 5.05
C ALA A 428 -36.20 17.72 6.36
N ALA A 429 -35.33 18.73 6.47
CA ALA A 429 -35.30 19.63 7.62
C ALA A 429 -36.52 20.56 7.66
N MET A 430 -36.96 21.06 6.50
CA MET A 430 -38.19 21.85 6.40
C MET A 430 -39.43 21.02 6.76
N ASP A 431 -39.52 19.78 6.24
CA ASP A 431 -40.62 18.85 6.55
C ASP A 431 -40.68 18.52 8.06
N ALA A 432 -39.53 18.37 8.71
CA ALA A 432 -39.45 18.16 10.15
C ALA A 432 -39.93 19.38 10.96
N GLU A 433 -39.61 20.59 10.52
CA GLU A 433 -40.09 21.83 11.17
C GLU A 433 -41.61 21.99 10.97
N GLU A 434 -42.12 21.67 9.79
CA GLU A 434 -43.55 21.66 9.51
C GLU A 434 -44.28 20.62 10.38
N HIS A 435 -43.74 19.42 10.52
CA HIS A 435 -44.29 18.41 11.43
C HIS A 435 -44.30 18.87 12.91
N ALA A 436 -43.25 19.58 13.36
CA ALA A 436 -43.21 20.13 14.71
C ALA A 436 -44.32 21.18 14.92
N ARG A 437 -44.55 22.07 13.95
CA ARG A 437 -45.65 23.04 13.97
C ARG A 437 -46.99 22.32 14.01
N GLN A 438 -47.15 21.29 13.18
CA GLN A 438 -48.39 20.53 13.14
C GLN A 438 -48.64 19.74 14.44
N THR A 439 -47.61 19.21 15.08
CA THR A 439 -47.75 18.55 16.39
C THR A 439 -48.21 19.52 17.48
N ALA A 440 -47.73 20.77 17.44
CA ALA A 440 -48.16 21.82 18.37
C ALA A 440 -49.63 22.23 18.15
N GLU A 441 -50.05 22.37 16.89
CA GLU A 441 -51.45 22.66 16.55
C GLU A 441 -52.39 21.52 16.98
N PHE A 442 -52.00 20.26 16.78
CA PHE A 442 -52.77 19.10 17.26
C PHE A 442 -52.98 19.16 18.78
N SER A 443 -51.89 19.41 19.52
CA SER A 443 -51.91 19.46 20.98
C SER A 443 -52.84 20.58 21.47
N ARG A 444 -52.86 21.71 20.77
CA ARG A 444 -53.79 22.82 21.04
C ARG A 444 -55.24 22.43 20.75
N LEU A 445 -55.51 21.82 19.59
CA LEU A 445 -56.86 21.38 19.19
C LEU A 445 -57.40 20.33 20.17
N GLN A 446 -56.55 19.42 20.66
CA GLN A 446 -56.87 18.43 21.67
C GLN A 446 -57.26 19.10 23.02
N ALA A 447 -56.55 20.14 23.42
CA ALA A 447 -56.87 20.92 24.62
C ALA A 447 -58.21 21.67 24.47
N GLU A 448 -58.48 22.26 23.30
CA GLU A 448 -59.74 22.94 23.01
C GLU A 448 -60.93 21.94 22.99
N TYR A 449 -60.75 20.77 22.37
CA TYR A 449 -61.75 19.70 22.36
C TYR A 449 -62.11 19.21 23.78
N THR A 450 -61.10 18.93 24.61
CA THR A 450 -61.31 18.48 26.00
C THR A 450 -61.97 19.56 26.87
N SER A 451 -61.66 20.84 26.64
CA SER A 451 -62.33 21.97 27.31
C SER A 451 -63.81 22.07 26.92
N LEU A 452 -64.13 22.00 25.63
CA LEU A 452 -65.51 22.03 25.12
C LEU A 452 -66.33 20.84 25.63
N GLN A 453 -65.72 19.65 25.69
CA GLN A 453 -66.37 18.47 26.25
C GLN A 453 -66.73 18.67 27.73
N ALA A 454 -65.83 19.27 28.52
CA ALA A 454 -66.08 19.60 29.92
C ALA A 454 -67.17 20.67 30.08
N GLU A 455 -67.23 21.68 29.21
CA GLU A 455 -68.30 22.70 29.21
C GLU A 455 -69.66 22.10 28.84
N LEU A 456 -69.73 21.21 27.84
CA LEU A 456 -70.93 20.47 27.48
C LEU A 456 -71.48 19.65 28.64
N GLU A 457 -70.61 18.91 29.35
CA GLU A 457 -70.99 18.16 30.55
C GLU A 457 -71.49 19.10 31.66
N ARG A 458 -70.85 20.27 31.83
CA ARG A 458 -71.27 21.28 32.79
C ARG A 458 -72.66 21.84 32.47
N VAL A 459 -72.90 22.24 31.23
CA VAL A 459 -74.20 22.77 30.77
C VAL A 459 -75.28 21.69 30.90
N ARG A 460 -75.00 20.44 30.49
CA ARG A 460 -75.90 19.30 30.69
C ARG A 460 -76.26 19.08 32.16
N SER A 461 -75.29 19.22 33.07
CA SER A 461 -75.54 19.09 34.51
C SER A 461 -76.34 20.26 35.12
N GLN A 462 -76.26 21.46 34.52
CA GLN A 462 -76.98 22.66 34.97
C GLN A 462 -78.43 22.72 34.45
N LEU A 463 -78.72 22.09 33.31
CA LEU A 463 -80.08 21.93 32.77
C LEU A 463 -80.90 20.86 33.54
N SER A 464 -81.28 21.14 34.78
CA SER A 464 -82.29 20.34 35.49
C SER A 464 -83.74 20.80 35.19
N GLN A 465 -83.94 21.94 34.49
CA GLN A 465 -85.25 22.38 33.99
C GLN A 465 -85.11 22.99 32.58
N PRO A 466 -85.84 22.49 31.56
CA PRO A 466 -85.63 22.90 30.17
C PRO A 466 -86.34 24.22 29.83
N SER A 467 -85.57 25.29 29.63
CA SER A 467 -86.02 26.46 28.86
C SER A 467 -85.71 26.25 27.36
N PRO A 468 -86.59 26.68 26.43
CA PRO A 468 -86.39 26.49 24.99
C PRO A 468 -85.13 27.17 24.43
N GLU A 469 -84.67 28.27 25.04
CA GLU A 469 -83.41 28.93 24.67
C GLU A 469 -82.20 28.04 24.98
N SER A 470 -82.25 27.33 26.11
CA SER A 470 -81.22 26.37 26.53
C SER A 470 -81.13 25.15 25.60
N GLN A 471 -82.25 24.73 25.00
CA GLN A 471 -82.25 23.63 24.02
C GLN A 471 -81.60 24.04 22.70
N LEU A 472 -81.88 25.25 22.22
CA LEU A 472 -81.21 25.83 21.04
C LEU A 472 -79.70 26.01 21.27
N ALA A 473 -79.29 26.45 22.46
CA ALA A 473 -77.89 26.56 22.83
C ALA A 473 -77.19 25.19 22.88
N LEU A 474 -77.86 24.16 23.42
CA LEU A 474 -77.37 22.77 23.39
C LEU A 474 -77.20 22.23 21.98
N SER A 475 -78.17 22.43 21.08
CA SER A 475 -78.06 21.95 19.69
C SER A 475 -76.91 22.62 18.95
N ARG A 476 -76.69 23.93 19.14
CA ARG A 476 -75.53 24.64 18.56
C ARG A 476 -74.20 24.10 19.11
N LEU A 477 -74.11 23.90 20.42
CA LEU A 477 -72.90 23.38 21.06
C LEU A 477 -72.62 21.92 20.67
N GLU A 478 -73.66 21.11 20.44
CA GLU A 478 -73.53 19.74 19.92
C GLU A 478 -73.11 19.70 18.44
N GLU A 479 -73.57 20.65 17.62
CA GLU A 479 -73.09 20.82 16.23
C GLU A 479 -71.62 21.25 16.20
N GLU A 480 -71.23 22.21 17.04
CA GLU A 480 -69.84 22.64 17.19
C GLU A 480 -68.93 21.51 17.66
N HIS A 481 -69.37 20.71 18.64
CA HIS A 481 -68.62 19.55 19.11
C HIS A 481 -68.48 18.47 18.01
N LYS A 482 -69.53 18.20 17.22
CA LYS A 482 -69.43 17.28 16.08
C LYS A 482 -68.45 17.79 15.01
N ARG A 483 -68.48 19.10 14.73
CA ARG A 483 -67.56 19.73 13.81
C ARG A 483 -66.12 19.63 14.31
N LEU A 484 -65.84 20.03 15.56
CA LEU A 484 -64.51 19.90 16.15
C LEU A 484 -64.03 18.44 16.21
N ALA A 485 -64.91 17.49 16.51
CA ALA A 485 -64.56 16.07 16.48
C ALA A 485 -64.12 15.62 15.08
N SER A 486 -64.83 16.04 14.03
CA SER A 486 -64.45 15.72 12.65
C SER A 486 -63.14 16.39 12.21
N GLU A 487 -62.91 17.64 12.65
CA GLU A 487 -61.65 18.37 12.41
C GLU A 487 -60.48 17.70 13.15
N TYR A 488 -60.70 17.23 14.38
CA TYR A 488 -59.71 16.48 15.16
C TYR A 488 -59.35 15.13 14.51
N ASP A 489 -60.33 14.36 14.03
CA ASP A 489 -60.07 13.08 13.34
C ASP A 489 -59.31 13.29 12.02
N ALA A 490 -59.67 14.33 11.26
CA ALA A 490 -58.94 14.72 10.05
C ALA A 490 -57.50 15.17 10.36
N TYR A 491 -57.29 15.86 11.48
CA TYR A 491 -55.96 16.26 11.91
C TYR A 491 -55.12 15.06 12.36
N LYS A 492 -55.73 14.16 13.13
CA LYS A 492 -55.08 12.94 13.62
C LYS A 492 -54.58 12.06 12.48
N THR A 493 -55.39 11.86 11.45
CA THR A 493 -55.00 11.09 10.26
C THR A 493 -53.85 11.76 9.50
N LYS A 494 -53.85 13.10 9.37
CA LYS A 494 -52.69 13.84 8.81
C LYS A 494 -51.43 13.65 9.64
N MET A 495 -51.53 13.72 10.96
CA MET A 495 -50.39 13.51 11.85
C MET A 495 -49.84 12.08 11.73
N GLU A 496 -50.71 11.07 11.65
CA GLU A 496 -50.31 9.68 11.41
C GLU A 496 -49.59 9.51 10.07
N THR A 497 -50.06 10.16 9.00
CA THR A 497 -49.38 10.11 7.69
C THR A 497 -48.00 10.74 7.70
N ILE A 498 -47.80 11.83 8.45
CA ILE A 498 -46.49 12.49 8.54
C ILE A 498 -45.56 11.74 9.48
N ALA A 499 -46.08 11.14 10.56
CA ALA A 499 -45.29 10.26 11.40
C ALA A 499 -44.74 9.05 10.60
N LEU A 500 -45.52 8.51 9.66
CA LEU A 500 -45.06 7.47 8.74
C LEU A 500 -44.00 7.98 7.76
N SER A 501 -44.18 9.15 7.13
CA SER A 501 -43.16 9.69 6.23
C SER A 501 -41.86 10.02 6.98
N LEU A 502 -41.93 10.55 8.20
CA LEU A 502 -40.76 10.82 9.02
C LEU A 502 -39.99 9.53 9.34
N ALA A 503 -40.68 8.44 9.67
CA ALA A 503 -40.07 7.13 9.90
C ALA A 503 -39.40 6.58 8.62
N GLU A 504 -39.98 6.81 7.44
CA GLU A 504 -39.36 6.45 6.16
C GLU A 504 -38.10 7.29 5.88
N HIS A 505 -38.12 8.60 6.14
CA HIS A 505 -36.95 9.47 5.98
C HIS A 505 -35.83 9.11 6.96
N GLU A 506 -36.16 8.79 8.21
CA GLU A 506 -35.20 8.28 9.20
C GLU A 506 -34.57 6.96 8.73
N ALA A 507 -35.36 6.02 8.21
CA ALA A 507 -34.84 4.77 7.66
C ALA A 507 -33.90 5.01 6.46
N ARG A 508 -34.24 5.95 5.56
CA ARG A 508 -33.37 6.35 4.44
C ARG A 508 -32.06 6.97 4.92
N ALA A 509 -32.11 7.84 5.93
CA ALA A 509 -30.92 8.46 6.52
C ALA A 509 -29.97 7.42 7.15
N VAL A 510 -30.51 6.40 7.82
CA VAL A 510 -29.71 5.28 8.37
C VAL A 510 -29.03 4.48 7.26
N LEU A 511 -29.76 4.17 6.17
CA LEU A 511 -29.19 3.46 5.02
C LEU A 511 -28.08 4.27 4.33
N LEU A 512 -28.27 5.58 4.17
CA LEU A 512 -27.27 6.48 3.59
C LEU A 512 -26.00 6.57 4.45
N ASN A 513 -26.15 6.67 5.77
CA ASN A 513 -25.01 6.63 6.68
C ASN A 513 -24.26 5.28 6.60
N GLY A 514 -24.99 4.18 6.44
CA GLY A 514 -24.41 2.85 6.23
C GLY A 514 -23.64 2.73 4.91
N SER A 515 -24.15 3.29 3.81
CA SER A 515 -23.44 3.28 2.52
C SER A 515 -22.19 4.16 2.56
N GLN A 516 -22.26 5.35 3.16
CA GLN A 516 -21.09 6.24 3.34
C GLN A 516 -20.00 5.59 4.21
N ALA A 517 -20.37 4.88 5.28
CA ALA A 517 -19.40 4.14 6.10
C ALA A 517 -18.69 3.04 5.31
N ARG A 518 -19.42 2.30 4.46
CA ARG A 518 -18.83 1.28 3.56
C ARG A 518 -17.92 1.92 2.52
N GLU A 519 -18.31 3.05 1.95
CA GLU A 519 -17.48 3.79 0.98
C GLU A 519 -16.15 4.24 1.62
N GLN A 520 -16.19 4.78 2.83
CA GLN A 520 -14.98 5.16 3.56
C GLN A 520 -14.08 3.96 3.86
N ALA A 521 -14.64 2.80 4.20
CA ALA A 521 -13.87 1.57 4.39
C ALA A 521 -13.19 1.10 3.10
N LEU A 522 -13.89 1.17 1.96
CA LEU A 522 -13.31 0.86 0.65
C LEU A 522 -12.20 1.85 0.25
N ARG A 523 -12.38 3.16 0.51
CA ARG A 523 -11.34 4.17 0.29
C ARG A 523 -10.08 3.89 1.13
N GLN A 524 -10.23 3.44 2.37
CA GLN A 524 -9.11 3.04 3.22
C GLN A 524 -8.39 1.80 2.64
N GLN A 525 -9.15 0.79 2.21
CA GLN A 525 -8.58 -0.41 1.59
C GLN A 525 -7.82 -0.10 0.29
N ILE A 526 -8.34 0.79 -0.55
CA ILE A 526 -7.64 1.29 -1.75
C ILE A 526 -6.33 1.99 -1.36
N GLY A 527 -6.35 2.81 -0.31
CA GLY A 527 -5.16 3.46 0.23
C GLY A 527 -4.08 2.46 0.68
N GLU A 528 -4.47 1.41 1.41
CA GLU A 528 -3.57 0.35 1.85
C GLU A 528 -2.96 -0.42 0.67
N MET A 529 -3.78 -0.77 -0.34
CA MET A 529 -3.33 -1.44 -1.56
C MET A 529 -2.33 -0.57 -2.35
N ARG A 530 -2.57 0.74 -2.47
CA ARG A 530 -1.61 1.68 -3.10
C ARG A 530 -0.27 1.71 -2.37
N VAL A 531 -0.27 1.69 -1.04
CA VAL A 531 0.97 1.61 -0.24
C VAL A 531 1.70 0.27 -0.47
N GLN A 532 0.98 -0.84 -0.59
CA GLN A 532 1.57 -2.14 -0.91
C GLN A 532 2.19 -2.16 -2.31
N ILE A 533 1.49 -1.62 -3.31
CA ILE A 533 2.02 -1.47 -4.68
C ILE A 533 3.32 -0.65 -4.66
N GLY A 534 3.34 0.51 -3.98
CA GLY A 534 4.55 1.32 -3.87
C GLY A 534 5.74 0.61 -3.21
N LYS A 535 5.49 -0.26 -2.21
CA LYS A 535 6.53 -1.09 -1.59
C LYS A 535 7.08 -2.14 -2.56
N LEU A 536 6.22 -2.80 -3.33
CA LEU A 536 6.61 -3.79 -4.31
C LEU A 536 7.38 -3.17 -5.48
N GLU A 537 6.97 -1.98 -5.94
CA GLU A 537 7.69 -1.23 -6.96
C GLU A 537 9.08 -0.79 -6.49
N ALA A 538 9.21 -0.33 -5.24
CA ALA A 538 10.50 0.01 -4.66
C ALA A 538 11.42 -1.22 -4.57
N ALA A 539 10.90 -2.36 -4.12
CA ALA A 539 11.64 -3.62 -4.08
C ALA A 539 12.07 -4.10 -5.48
N LEU A 540 11.17 -4.01 -6.47
CA LEU A 540 11.47 -4.36 -7.86
C LEU A 540 12.59 -3.47 -8.43
N ASN A 541 12.56 -2.17 -8.13
CA ASN A 541 13.62 -1.25 -8.56
C ASN A 541 14.95 -1.53 -7.86
N GLN A 542 14.94 -1.94 -6.59
CA GLN A 542 16.13 -2.39 -5.88
C GLN A 542 16.72 -3.66 -6.51
N GLU A 543 15.90 -4.66 -6.81
CA GLU A 543 16.33 -5.89 -7.49
C GLU A 543 16.89 -5.59 -8.89
N ARG A 544 16.26 -4.70 -9.66
CA ARG A 544 16.80 -4.24 -10.96
C ARG A 544 18.17 -3.58 -10.82
N ALA A 545 18.40 -2.80 -9.76
CA ALA A 545 19.71 -2.20 -9.49
C ALA A 545 20.76 -3.27 -9.12
N VAL A 546 20.38 -4.27 -8.32
CA VAL A 546 21.24 -5.42 -7.99
C VAL A 546 21.63 -6.21 -9.24
N VAL A 547 20.67 -6.50 -10.13
CA VAL A 547 20.91 -7.20 -11.40
C VAL A 547 21.84 -6.39 -12.30
N LYS A 548 21.66 -5.06 -12.42
CA LYS A 548 22.57 -4.20 -13.19
C LYS A 548 24.00 -4.22 -12.64
N ASN A 549 24.15 -4.16 -11.32
CA ASN A 549 25.46 -4.25 -10.67
C ASN A 549 26.11 -5.62 -10.88
N ALA A 550 25.33 -6.70 -10.81
CA ALA A 550 25.82 -8.05 -11.09
C ALA A 550 26.24 -8.20 -12.57
N GLN A 551 25.47 -7.66 -13.51
CA GLN A 551 25.82 -7.63 -14.94
C GLN A 551 27.13 -6.87 -15.19
N ALA A 552 27.30 -5.69 -14.56
CA ALA A 552 28.53 -4.92 -14.66
C ALA A 552 29.75 -5.71 -14.13
N LYS A 553 29.59 -6.40 -12.99
CA LYS A 553 30.65 -7.25 -12.42
C LYS A 553 30.98 -8.45 -13.29
N VAL A 554 30.00 -9.06 -13.95
CA VAL A 554 30.23 -10.14 -14.91
C VAL A 554 31.03 -9.62 -16.11
N ALA A 555 30.69 -8.45 -16.65
CA ALA A 555 31.44 -7.83 -17.74
C ALA A 555 32.90 -7.50 -17.34
N GLU A 556 33.12 -7.01 -16.13
CA GLU A 556 34.47 -6.78 -15.58
C GLU A 556 35.28 -8.08 -15.48
N LEU A 557 34.67 -9.16 -14.97
CA LEU A 557 35.33 -10.47 -14.88
C LEU A 557 35.60 -11.08 -16.26
N GLN A 558 34.71 -10.88 -17.23
CA GLN A 558 34.94 -11.31 -18.61
C GLN A 558 36.11 -10.57 -19.25
N ALA A 559 36.19 -9.25 -19.07
CA ALA A 559 37.33 -8.46 -19.55
C ALA A 559 38.64 -8.90 -18.89
N ALA A 560 38.62 -9.25 -17.60
CA ALA A 560 39.77 -9.81 -16.91
C ALA A 560 40.17 -11.20 -17.43
N GLU A 561 39.20 -12.08 -17.73
CA GLU A 561 39.46 -13.38 -18.35
C GLU A 561 40.07 -13.23 -19.75
N GLU A 562 39.52 -12.35 -20.58
CA GLU A 562 40.06 -12.05 -21.91
C GLU A 562 41.49 -11.50 -21.83
N GLY A 563 41.78 -10.62 -20.86
CA GLY A 563 43.14 -10.16 -20.59
C GLY A 563 44.10 -11.29 -20.24
N MET A 564 43.71 -12.18 -19.32
CA MET A 564 44.54 -13.35 -18.97
C MET A 564 44.71 -14.33 -20.14
N ARG A 565 43.71 -14.49 -21.01
CA ARG A 565 43.85 -15.28 -22.25
C ARG A 565 44.86 -14.65 -23.20
N GLY A 566 44.84 -13.33 -23.35
CA GLY A 566 45.85 -12.59 -24.10
C GLY A 566 47.26 -12.83 -23.55
N ASP A 567 47.45 -12.73 -22.24
CA ASP A 567 48.74 -13.01 -21.59
C ASP A 567 49.19 -14.46 -21.82
N MET A 568 48.26 -15.43 -21.80
CA MET A 568 48.58 -16.83 -22.11
C MET A 568 49.00 -17.00 -23.57
N ASP A 569 48.31 -16.36 -24.51
CA ASP A 569 48.68 -16.39 -25.93
C ASP A 569 50.06 -15.75 -26.16
N GLU A 570 50.36 -14.62 -25.51
CA GLU A 570 51.69 -14.00 -25.53
C GLU A 570 52.78 -14.90 -24.94
N MET A 571 52.49 -15.60 -23.85
CA MET A 571 53.41 -16.58 -23.26
C MET A 571 53.61 -17.80 -24.18
N MET A 572 52.56 -18.30 -24.83
CA MET A 572 52.67 -19.38 -25.82
C MET A 572 53.52 -18.94 -27.01
N GLU A 573 53.31 -17.73 -27.55
CA GLU A 573 54.19 -17.18 -28.59
C GLU A 573 55.64 -17.01 -28.12
N ALA A 574 55.84 -16.65 -26.85
CA ALA A 574 57.19 -16.57 -26.26
C ALA A 574 57.85 -17.95 -26.18
N LEU A 575 57.11 -19.00 -25.81
CA LEU A 575 57.59 -20.38 -25.82
C LEU A 575 57.91 -20.85 -27.25
N ASP A 576 57.03 -20.61 -28.22
CA ASP A 576 57.30 -20.91 -29.64
C ASP A 576 58.57 -20.20 -30.15
N ARG A 577 58.84 -18.98 -29.67
CA ARG A 577 60.09 -18.27 -29.99
C ARG A 577 61.30 -18.97 -29.37
N VAL A 578 61.20 -19.45 -28.13
CA VAL A 578 62.27 -20.20 -27.46
C VAL A 578 62.57 -21.49 -28.21
N ASP A 579 61.55 -22.25 -28.61
CA ASP A 579 61.72 -23.50 -29.37
C ASP A 579 62.46 -23.26 -30.69
N ARG A 580 62.13 -22.18 -31.41
CA ARG A 580 62.87 -21.79 -32.64
C ARG A 580 64.32 -21.42 -32.37
N TYR A 581 64.61 -20.77 -31.24
CA TYR A 581 65.99 -20.47 -30.86
C TYR A 581 66.75 -21.74 -30.46
N GLU A 582 66.08 -22.70 -29.82
CA GLU A 582 66.65 -24.01 -29.50
C GLU A 582 66.99 -24.78 -30.78
N GLU A 583 66.07 -24.87 -31.75
CA GLU A 583 66.32 -25.48 -33.06
C GLU A 583 67.48 -24.80 -33.81
N ALA A 584 67.53 -23.46 -33.81
CA ALA A 584 68.62 -22.71 -34.43
C ALA A 584 69.97 -22.95 -33.71
N TYR A 585 69.95 -23.05 -32.38
CA TYR A 585 71.13 -23.37 -31.58
C TYR A 585 71.62 -24.80 -31.84
N GLU A 586 70.72 -25.79 -31.85
CA GLU A 586 71.05 -27.18 -32.16
C GLU A 586 71.60 -27.31 -33.59
N THR A 587 71.02 -26.59 -34.55
CA THR A 587 71.53 -26.52 -35.93
C THR A 587 72.94 -25.96 -35.95
N LEU A 588 73.18 -24.83 -35.27
CA LEU A 588 74.50 -24.21 -35.19
C LEU A 588 75.53 -25.13 -34.51
N VAL A 589 75.15 -25.79 -33.41
CA VAL A 589 76.00 -26.79 -32.74
C VAL A 589 76.29 -27.96 -33.68
N GLY A 590 75.28 -28.44 -34.41
CA GLY A 590 75.42 -29.47 -35.43
C GLY A 590 76.41 -29.08 -36.54
N GLU A 591 76.32 -27.85 -37.05
CA GLU A 591 77.27 -27.30 -38.03
C GLU A 591 78.69 -27.19 -37.47
N VAL A 592 78.85 -26.71 -36.23
CA VAL A 592 80.17 -26.63 -35.55
C VAL A 592 80.79 -28.02 -35.40
N VAL A 593 79.99 -29.04 -35.03
CA VAL A 593 80.45 -30.43 -34.93
C VAL A 593 80.80 -31.00 -36.31
N GLN A 594 79.99 -30.74 -37.35
CA GLN A 594 80.24 -31.19 -38.72
C GLN A 594 81.48 -30.56 -39.34
N LEU A 595 81.79 -29.30 -39.00
CA LEU A 595 82.99 -28.62 -39.47
C LEU A 595 84.29 -29.21 -38.89
N GLY A 596 84.20 -30.13 -37.93
CA GLY A 596 85.36 -30.89 -37.44
C GLY A 596 86.49 -30.00 -36.93
N LEU A 597 86.14 -28.85 -36.36
CA LEU A 597 87.09 -27.89 -35.81
C LEU A 597 87.76 -28.56 -34.60
N GLY A 598 89.00 -29.02 -34.76
CA GLY A 598 89.81 -29.50 -33.63
C GLY A 598 90.00 -28.37 -32.60
N ASP A 599 90.21 -28.73 -31.33
CA ASP A 599 90.31 -27.80 -30.19
C ASP A 599 91.20 -26.58 -30.47
N ASP A 600 92.29 -26.75 -31.23
CA ASP A 600 93.21 -25.67 -31.63
C ASP A 600 92.60 -24.57 -32.53
N GLN A 601 91.59 -24.91 -33.34
CA GLN A 601 90.86 -23.94 -34.17
C GLN A 601 89.70 -23.30 -33.41
N LEU A 602 89.11 -24.02 -32.46
CA LEU A 602 88.12 -23.47 -31.53
C LEU A 602 88.75 -22.40 -30.64
N ASP A 603 89.95 -22.63 -30.11
CA ASP A 603 90.71 -21.65 -29.32
C ASP A 603 91.12 -20.40 -30.10
N ARG A 604 91.40 -20.54 -31.40
CA ARG A 604 91.69 -19.40 -32.30
C ARG A 604 90.45 -18.61 -32.65
N LEU A 605 89.34 -19.29 -32.90
CA LEU A 605 88.05 -18.64 -33.12
C LEU A 605 87.61 -17.95 -31.85
N GLN A 606 87.65 -18.59 -30.69
CA GLN A 606 87.34 -18.01 -29.38
C GLN A 606 88.22 -16.80 -29.05
N ASN A 607 89.52 -16.82 -29.35
CA ASN A 607 90.39 -15.64 -29.24
C ASN A 607 90.01 -14.52 -30.23
N MET A 608 89.55 -14.85 -31.43
CA MET A 608 89.05 -13.86 -32.39
C MET A 608 87.68 -13.31 -31.99
N THR A 609 86.74 -14.14 -31.52
CA THR A 609 85.45 -13.69 -30.99
C THR A 609 85.61 -12.92 -29.70
N GLU A 610 86.54 -13.26 -28.81
CA GLU A 610 86.87 -12.43 -27.64
C GLU A 610 87.45 -11.08 -28.06
N LYS A 611 88.31 -11.01 -29.09
CA LYS A 611 88.82 -9.73 -29.63
C LYS A 611 87.74 -8.92 -30.36
N ILE A 612 86.84 -9.56 -31.09
CA ILE A 612 85.73 -8.91 -31.80
C ILE A 612 84.64 -8.47 -30.81
N LEU A 613 84.27 -9.33 -29.84
CA LEU A 613 83.35 -8.99 -28.76
C LEU A 613 83.96 -7.96 -27.81
N ALA A 614 85.26 -7.95 -27.51
CA ALA A 614 85.85 -6.88 -26.70
C ALA A 614 85.68 -5.48 -27.31
N THR A 615 85.59 -5.37 -28.65
CA THR A 615 85.39 -4.10 -29.36
C THR A 615 83.92 -3.81 -29.72
N SER A 616 83.08 -4.84 -29.91
CA SER A 616 81.64 -4.73 -30.22
C SER A 616 80.74 -4.63 -28.97
N ASN A 617 81.15 -5.29 -27.87
CA ASN A 617 80.38 -5.42 -26.63
C ASN A 617 80.33 -4.10 -25.83
N ALA A 618 81.33 -3.22 -25.94
CA ALA A 618 81.24 -1.92 -25.25
C ALA A 618 80.14 -1.02 -25.85
N LYS A 619 79.98 -1.01 -27.17
CA LYS A 619 78.99 -0.17 -27.87
C LYS A 619 77.59 -0.78 -27.81
N GLN A 620 77.48 -2.11 -27.87
CA GLN A 620 76.22 -2.83 -27.61
C GLN A 620 75.81 -2.71 -26.13
N LYS A 621 76.73 -2.85 -25.17
CA LYS A 621 76.44 -2.58 -23.74
C LYS A 621 75.98 -1.16 -23.51
N LEU A 622 76.57 -0.16 -24.17
CA LEU A 622 76.11 1.23 -24.05
C LEU A 622 74.67 1.37 -24.57
N ARG A 623 74.34 0.78 -25.73
CA ARG A 623 72.97 0.77 -26.26
C ARG A 623 71.99 0.04 -25.36
N TYR A 624 72.34 -1.14 -24.84
CA TYR A 624 71.51 -1.86 -23.88
C TYR A 624 71.31 -1.07 -22.59
N VAL A 625 72.35 -0.41 -22.08
CA VAL A 625 72.22 0.45 -20.90
C VAL A 625 71.33 1.66 -21.19
N ASP A 626 71.41 2.26 -22.37
CA ASP A 626 70.55 3.38 -22.77
C ASP A 626 69.10 2.93 -23.01
N GLU A 627 68.90 1.73 -23.56
CA GLU A 627 67.58 1.13 -23.76
C GLU A 627 66.94 0.73 -22.43
N VAL A 628 67.69 0.12 -21.52
CA VAL A 628 67.25 -0.16 -20.15
C VAL A 628 66.96 1.13 -19.38
N LYS A 629 67.76 2.19 -19.55
CA LYS A 629 67.45 3.51 -18.97
C LYS A 629 66.16 4.08 -19.54
N ALA A 630 65.96 4.01 -20.85
CA ALA A 630 64.74 4.49 -21.49
C ALA A 630 63.51 3.68 -21.03
N GLU A 631 63.63 2.36 -20.86
CA GLU A 631 62.59 1.52 -20.28
C GLU A 631 62.32 1.84 -18.82
N MET A 632 63.36 2.05 -18.00
CA MET A 632 63.23 2.48 -16.61
C MET A 632 62.55 3.85 -16.50
N GLU A 633 62.87 4.79 -17.39
CA GLU A 633 62.19 6.09 -17.47
C GLU A 633 60.71 5.95 -17.88
N ARG A 634 60.39 5.06 -18.84
CA ARG A 634 59.00 4.76 -19.20
C ARG A 634 58.24 4.12 -18.04
N VAL A 635 58.85 3.19 -17.31
CA VAL A 635 58.27 2.55 -16.12
C VAL A 635 58.06 3.59 -15.01
N ALA A 636 59.03 4.47 -14.78
CA ALA A 636 58.88 5.57 -13.82
C ALA A 636 57.74 6.53 -14.20
N GLN A 637 57.58 6.85 -15.49
CA GLN A 637 56.44 7.64 -15.97
C GLN A 637 55.10 6.92 -15.79
N LYS A 638 55.02 5.62 -16.08
CA LYS A 638 53.81 4.81 -15.85
C LYS A 638 53.46 4.75 -14.36
N LEU A 639 54.46 4.57 -13.49
CA LEU A 639 54.29 4.57 -12.05
C LEU A 639 53.77 5.93 -11.55
N ALA A 640 54.36 7.04 -12.01
CA ALA A 640 53.91 8.38 -11.65
C ALA A 640 52.46 8.66 -12.11
N ARG A 641 52.05 8.17 -13.29
CA ARG A 641 50.66 8.26 -13.76
C ARG A 641 49.71 7.43 -12.90
N ALA A 642 50.07 6.19 -12.57
CA ALA A 642 49.27 5.32 -11.72
C ALA A 642 49.11 5.90 -10.30
N GLU A 643 50.16 6.51 -9.74
CA GLU A 643 50.08 7.22 -8.45
C GLU A 643 49.13 8.42 -8.51
N TRP A 644 49.19 9.19 -9.60
CA TRP A 644 48.29 10.32 -9.81
C TRP A 644 46.82 9.89 -9.94
N GLU A 645 46.52 8.84 -10.71
CA GLU A 645 45.17 8.26 -10.85
C GLU A 645 44.64 7.69 -9.53
N ARG A 646 45.50 6.99 -8.77
CA ARG A 646 45.16 6.49 -7.42
C ARG A 646 44.84 7.63 -6.45
N ASP A 647 45.60 8.72 -6.50
CA ASP A 647 45.34 9.86 -5.62
C ASP A 647 44.12 10.68 -6.07
N GLN A 648 43.81 10.72 -7.37
CA GLN A 648 42.56 11.26 -7.89
C GLN A 648 41.35 10.45 -7.41
N THR A 649 41.36 9.13 -7.56
CA THR A 649 40.27 8.26 -7.09
C THR A 649 40.08 8.31 -5.58
N ARG A 650 41.15 8.53 -4.79
CA ARG A 650 41.06 8.80 -3.35
C ARG A 650 40.35 10.13 -3.05
N ARG A 651 40.63 11.20 -3.81
CA ARG A 651 39.94 12.49 -3.66
C ARG A 651 38.46 12.36 -4.03
N GLU A 652 38.14 11.65 -5.09
CA GLU A 652 36.76 11.36 -5.50
C GLU A 652 36.03 10.53 -4.44
N ASN A 653 36.65 9.48 -3.90
CA ASN A 653 36.10 8.72 -2.78
C ASN A 653 35.87 9.59 -1.53
N ALA A 654 36.78 10.51 -1.23
CA ALA A 654 36.61 11.44 -0.12
C ALA A 654 35.47 12.44 -0.37
N ASN A 655 35.25 12.88 -1.61
CA ASN A 655 34.10 13.68 -2.00
C ASN A 655 32.80 12.89 -1.88
N LEU A 656 32.73 11.67 -2.45
CA LEU A 656 31.56 10.79 -2.36
C LEU A 656 31.21 10.44 -0.90
N LYS A 657 32.20 10.21 -0.04
CA LYS A 657 31.97 10.01 1.40
C LYS A 657 31.41 11.26 2.08
N ARG A 658 31.86 12.46 1.68
CA ARG A 658 31.28 13.73 2.17
C ARG A 658 29.85 13.92 1.68
N GLU A 659 29.58 13.60 0.41
CA GLU A 659 28.24 13.66 -0.17
C GLU A 659 27.29 12.66 0.49
N LEU A 660 27.71 11.39 0.65
CA LEU A 660 26.98 10.37 1.41
C LEU A 660 26.77 10.79 2.87
N GLY A 661 27.75 11.44 3.49
CA GLY A 661 27.60 12.05 4.81
C GLY A 661 26.50 13.12 4.83
N ASN A 662 26.48 14.01 3.83
CA ASN A 662 25.45 15.05 3.68
C ASN A 662 24.06 14.44 3.48
N PHE A 663 23.94 13.37 2.67
CA PHE A 663 22.69 12.64 2.49
C PHE A 663 22.26 11.89 3.76
N SER A 664 23.22 11.34 4.52
CA SER A 664 22.97 10.72 5.82
C SER A 664 22.52 11.75 6.88
N THR A 665 22.91 13.02 6.74
CA THR A 665 22.44 14.09 7.65
C THR A 665 21.11 14.71 7.22
N MET A 666 20.70 14.59 5.95
CA MET A 666 19.41 15.11 5.48
C MET A 666 18.27 14.07 5.47
N GLY A 667 18.57 12.78 5.60
CA GLY A 667 17.55 11.70 5.63
C GLY A 667 17.50 11.01 6.98
N PHE A 668 16.30 10.96 7.59
CA PHE A 668 15.93 10.17 8.79
C PHE A 668 16.09 10.83 10.17
N GLY A 669 15.61 12.06 10.29
CA GLY A 669 14.94 12.49 11.52
C GLY A 669 13.52 11.93 11.64
N ARG A 670 13.35 10.60 11.77
CA ARG A 670 12.11 9.99 12.29
C ARG A 670 12.41 8.64 12.94
N SER A 671 12.36 8.69 14.27
CA SER A 671 12.48 7.65 15.27
C SER A 671 11.58 6.42 15.03
N VAL A 672 12.20 5.22 14.97
CA VAL A 672 11.60 3.97 15.44
C VAL A 672 12.65 3.26 16.30
N SER A 673 12.42 3.32 17.61
CA SER A 673 13.17 2.59 18.64
C SER A 673 12.49 1.22 18.81
N THR A 674 13.13 0.15 18.34
CA THR A 674 12.82 -1.23 18.73
C THR A 674 13.74 -1.68 19.86
N PRO A 675 13.21 -2.32 20.93
CA PRO A 675 14.00 -2.79 22.07
C PRO A 675 14.66 -4.16 21.78
N PRO A 676 15.80 -4.49 22.42
CA PRO A 676 16.44 -5.79 22.27
C PRO A 676 15.80 -6.85 23.18
N VAL A 677 15.45 -7.99 22.59
CA VAL A 677 15.04 -9.21 23.29
C VAL A 677 16.32 -9.97 23.76
N PRO A 678 16.38 -10.47 25.00
CA PRO A 678 17.50 -11.27 25.48
C PRO A 678 17.35 -12.73 25.03
N MET A 679 18.36 -13.27 24.35
CA MET A 679 18.47 -14.71 24.10
C MET A 679 19.42 -15.37 25.11
N PRO A 680 19.17 -16.65 25.48
CA PRO A 680 19.83 -17.31 26.59
C PRO A 680 21.19 -17.89 26.22
N ALA A 681 22.06 -17.91 27.22
CA ALA A 681 23.36 -18.55 27.20
C ALA A 681 23.26 -20.05 26.91
N LEU A 682 23.91 -20.49 25.82
CA LEU A 682 24.36 -21.87 25.68
C LEU A 682 25.88 -21.92 25.81
N ARG A 683 26.25 -22.40 26.99
CA ARG A 683 27.56 -22.76 27.49
C ARG A 683 27.94 -24.12 26.91
N GLY A 684 29.13 -24.27 26.32
CA GLY A 684 29.66 -25.61 26.03
C GLY A 684 30.84 -25.70 25.08
N MET A 685 32.05 -25.58 25.65
CA MET A 685 33.31 -26.23 25.27
C MET A 685 33.91 -26.06 23.87
N GLY A 686 35.14 -25.55 23.84
CA GLY A 686 36.10 -25.90 22.79
C GLY A 686 37.16 -24.86 22.46
N ASP A 687 37.97 -24.42 23.43
CA ASP A 687 39.36 -23.98 23.15
C ASP A 687 40.20 -25.20 22.70
N PRO A 688 41.35 -25.06 22.00
CA PRO A 688 42.26 -23.91 22.10
C PRO A 688 42.88 -23.44 20.76
N ALA A 689 43.33 -22.18 20.72
CA ALA A 689 44.75 -21.83 20.53
C ALA A 689 44.93 -20.37 20.06
N SER A 690 45.83 -19.66 20.76
CA SER A 690 46.78 -18.67 20.25
C SER A 690 46.19 -17.41 19.58
N GLY A 691 46.42 -16.18 20.01
CA GLY A 691 47.43 -15.61 20.87
C GLY A 691 47.50 -14.11 20.53
N MET A 692 47.87 -13.29 21.51
CA MET A 692 48.33 -11.89 21.38
C MET A 692 47.28 -10.83 20.98
N HIS A 693 46.72 -10.11 21.96
CA HIS A 693 47.20 -8.78 22.37
C HIS A 693 46.20 -8.14 23.35
N ALA A 694 46.68 -7.88 24.56
CA ALA A 694 46.08 -6.96 25.49
C ALA A 694 46.49 -5.53 25.11
N GLU A 695 45.56 -4.57 25.19
CA GLU A 695 45.71 -3.33 25.97
C GLU A 695 44.50 -2.38 25.78
N MET A 696 44.29 -1.55 26.80
CA MET A 696 43.41 -0.37 26.87
C MET A 696 41.97 -0.58 27.37
N ARG A 697 41.88 -0.56 28.71
CA ARG A 697 40.72 -0.31 29.56
C ARG A 697 40.90 1.08 30.19
N ALA A 698 40.08 2.07 29.84
CA ALA A 698 39.99 3.40 30.47
C ALA A 698 38.96 4.21 29.67
N LEU A 699 37.89 4.86 30.15
CA LEU A 699 37.43 5.42 31.43
C LEU A 699 35.89 5.49 31.31
N GLY A 700 35.09 5.33 32.36
CA GLY A 700 34.73 6.49 33.18
C GLY A 700 33.20 6.66 33.23
N LEU A 701 32.65 6.43 34.42
CA LEU A 701 31.27 6.53 34.86
C LEU A 701 30.56 7.86 34.52
N GLY A 702 29.22 7.82 34.38
CA GLY A 702 28.38 9.01 34.42
C GLY A 702 26.87 8.77 34.26
N MET A 703 26.20 8.29 35.31
CA MET A 703 24.77 8.58 35.58
C MET A 703 24.66 10.03 36.08
N PRO A 704 23.56 10.79 35.88
CA PRO A 704 22.38 10.69 36.77
C PRO A 704 21.04 11.17 36.11
N PRO A 705 19.98 11.69 36.80
CA PRO A 705 18.65 11.04 36.82
C PRO A 705 17.47 11.96 36.40
N ARG A 706 16.25 11.39 36.42
CA ARG A 706 14.92 11.98 36.75
C ARG A 706 13.81 11.81 35.70
N ARG A 707 12.71 11.21 36.22
CA ARG A 707 11.27 11.32 35.86
C ARG A 707 10.86 12.74 35.40
N PRO A 708 9.80 12.91 34.57
CA PRO A 708 8.43 12.75 35.09
C PRO A 708 7.32 12.26 34.13
N ALA A 709 6.22 11.87 34.80
CA ALA A 709 4.81 12.10 34.51
C ALA A 709 4.12 11.55 33.24
N SER A 710 3.13 10.73 33.56
CA SER A 710 1.93 10.34 32.82
C SER A 710 1.08 11.52 32.33
N ALA A 711 0.65 11.47 31.06
CA ALA A 711 -0.67 11.94 30.60
C ALA A 711 -0.89 11.59 29.12
N SER A 712 -1.80 10.65 28.81
CA SER A 712 -2.56 10.64 27.53
C SER A 712 -3.66 9.56 27.42
N SER A 713 -4.17 8.99 28.52
CA SER A 713 -5.15 7.89 28.46
C SER A 713 -6.61 8.28 28.17
N GLN A 714 -6.89 9.50 27.68
CA GLN A 714 -8.26 9.97 27.40
C GLN A 714 -8.64 9.95 25.90
N GLN A 715 -7.69 10.05 24.97
CA GLN A 715 -8.01 10.01 23.53
C GLN A 715 -8.26 8.58 23.01
N GLN A 716 -7.55 7.58 23.53
CA GLN A 716 -7.79 6.18 23.15
C GLN A 716 -9.17 5.66 23.59
N ARG A 717 -9.75 6.19 24.69
CA ARG A 717 -11.09 5.77 25.15
C ARG A 717 -12.24 6.34 24.30
N LYS A 718 -12.04 7.45 23.59
CA LYS A 718 -13.08 8.04 22.72
C LYS A 718 -13.19 7.30 21.38
N ILE A 719 -12.06 6.87 20.82
CA ILE A 719 -12.03 6.10 19.56
C ILE A 719 -12.60 4.68 19.77
N SER A 720 -12.28 4.03 20.89
CA SER A 720 -12.86 2.71 21.21
C SER A 720 -14.36 2.74 21.47
N ARG A 721 -14.94 3.87 21.93
CA ARG A 721 -16.40 4.01 22.11
C ARG A 721 -17.15 4.22 20.80
N ALA A 722 -16.56 4.94 19.85
CA ALA A 722 -17.18 5.15 18.54
C ALA A 722 -17.23 3.86 17.70
N LEU A 723 -16.18 3.02 17.78
CA LEU A 723 -16.13 1.74 17.07
C LEU A 723 -17.09 0.69 17.66
N SER A 724 -17.36 0.71 18.97
CA SER A 724 -18.32 -0.23 19.58
C SER A 724 -19.79 0.08 19.25
N PHE A 725 -20.14 1.34 18.93
CA PHE A 725 -21.50 1.69 18.49
C PHE A 725 -21.78 1.29 17.04
N ALA A 726 -20.77 1.32 16.17
CA ALA A 726 -20.94 0.97 14.75
C ALA A 726 -21.20 -0.54 14.53
N ILE A 727 -20.67 -1.42 15.39
CA ILE A 727 -20.79 -2.87 15.23
C ILE A 727 -22.14 -3.41 15.76
N GLU A 728 -22.79 -2.72 16.70
CA GLU A 728 -24.10 -3.16 17.21
C GLU A 728 -25.27 -2.85 16.25
N ALA A 729 -25.09 -1.94 15.28
CA ALA A 729 -26.11 -1.62 14.29
C ALA A 729 -26.22 -2.65 13.14
N GLU A 730 -25.23 -3.52 12.93
CA GLU A 730 -25.25 -4.56 11.89
C GLU A 730 -25.96 -5.87 12.31
N GLY A 731 -26.40 -5.99 13.57
CA GLY A 731 -26.90 -7.25 14.13
C GLY A 731 -28.42 -7.49 14.09
N VAL A 732 -29.22 -6.54 13.63
CA VAL A 732 -30.70 -6.67 13.66
C VAL A 732 -31.25 -6.71 12.25
N VAL A 733 -31.25 -7.91 11.66
CA VAL A 733 -32.07 -8.23 10.47
C VAL A 733 -33.34 -8.89 10.97
N PRO A 734 -34.53 -8.29 10.82
CA PRO A 734 -35.78 -8.99 11.06
C PRO A 734 -36.07 -9.93 9.89
N SER A 735 -36.04 -11.23 10.16
CA SER A 735 -36.56 -12.26 9.24
C SER A 735 -38.09 -12.15 9.17
N LEU A 736 -38.60 -11.40 8.20
CA LEU A 736 -40.00 -11.49 7.79
C LEU A 736 -40.15 -12.75 6.93
N VAL A 737 -40.71 -13.78 7.57
CA VAL A 737 -41.20 -14.99 6.93
C VAL A 737 -42.54 -14.65 6.28
N GLU A 738 -42.63 -14.91 4.99
CA GLU A 738 -43.85 -14.92 4.18
C GLU A 738 -44.87 -15.92 4.78
N GLU A 739 -46.01 -15.42 5.23
CA GLU A 739 -47.26 -16.18 5.27
C GLU A 739 -48.17 -15.61 4.17
N GLU A 740 -48.29 -16.34 3.06
CA GLU A 740 -49.40 -16.18 2.11
C GLU A 740 -50.38 -17.34 2.28
N SER A 741 -51.65 -16.96 2.47
CA SER A 741 -52.86 -17.66 2.06
C SER A 741 -53.62 -16.77 1.10
#